data_AF-A0AAU9WXI1-F1
#
_entry.id   AF-A0AAU9WXI1-F1
#
_cell.length_a   1.000
_cell.length_b   1.000
_cell.length_c   1.000
_cell.angle_alpha   90.00
_cell.angle_beta   90.00
_cell.angle_gamma   90.00
#
_symmetry.space_group_name_H-M   'P 1'
#
loop_
_entity.id
_entity.type
_entity.pdbx_description
1 polymer ?
#
loop_
_entity_poly.entity_id
_entity_poly.type
_entity_poly.pdbx_seq_one_letter_code
_entity_poly.pdbx_strand_id
1 'polypeptide(L)'
;MWLVLKDSGMWKEQQALENAEKGDEPGNQREIDRRSDHQQQDLAEEEFDEGFWIKVHQRQSESLSWNRAMGEVHVERMIQKYKDRGEIDHELEDPALVMLKQWPASKRYQDNPDKLPSLEQQACRIGFCTYGNLLINQLLEILLESELNSEKRYEKFRDTGVKAEKTLMHYAAELGFLHVTKTLVKKCPLLLTMTTEDQRKPVKKRAMLPVELAIEAEKDDVAAYLIRVMWYKRVQSLFSWTPDDMVNPEPSSFSFKAIILNPKMKKTVVAVLDQMMNPHWPYLPQRQENYETEMEREAIEGVWNTISDDPLNYHFYYHILDGDEGGRPPKIGASDGHQQIENRYFNCKDNSCLHAIVKSNNKEALQHPVVRMLIKTKWRIYGHLFLSLQAALYCIFLLCMSYSLLHASTKLDPTHYSGVLDSLRGFCEVVTLLMVVFYICEEINQIKIERRSYFTEWMTLFDWLGLLLILCIVPLRYMDHKAQWMVTSLAFLFNFLRIFKFSCVSRTTGLYTQTLAKIILHDVTRSMAVFIVIFFSFCGALTLSLCYSGSNENQELRGFGDVLMSGFRVLSEQYPMAQNYSPFNWLSVLLMMAYMGTVTVILLNILVAQMSTTYTQAKRVARLEYDVDRILQLTRMERFPFLNLRVKFYKEGDWISEMKLAKELLEFSEDRSPWESVEEKLNDIRDLMRKMVKQMRPGRE
;
A
#
# COMPACT_ATOMS: atom_id res chain seq x y z
N MET A 1 -9.24 -50.76 15.74
CA MET A 1 -10.61 -51.27 15.64
C MET A 1 -11.48 -50.12 15.16
N TRP A 2 -11.92 -50.12 13.89
CA TRP A 2 -12.93 -49.21 13.27
C TRP A 2 -12.65 -47.68 13.33
N LEU A 3 -12.60 -46.87 12.25
CA LEU A 3 -12.61 -46.99 10.77
C LEU A 3 -11.74 -45.81 10.24
N VAL A 4 -11.09 -45.78 9.07
CA VAL A 4 -10.96 -46.69 7.91
C VAL A 4 -12.22 -46.89 7.07
N LEU A 5 -12.60 -45.88 6.24
CA LEU A 5 -13.31 -46.03 4.94
C LEU A 5 -13.60 -44.68 4.22
N LYS A 6 -12.58 -44.07 3.60
CA LYS A 6 -12.69 -43.23 2.39
C LYS A 6 -11.29 -42.75 1.98
N ASP A 7 -10.80 -43.22 0.82
CA ASP A 7 -9.74 -42.62 -0.03
C ASP A 7 -9.30 -43.56 -1.17
N SER A 8 -9.77 -44.81 -1.20
CA SER A 8 -9.50 -45.79 -2.26
C SER A 8 -10.19 -45.50 -3.63
N GLY A 9 -10.64 -44.27 -3.87
CA GLY A 9 -11.28 -43.85 -5.12
C GLY A 9 -10.31 -43.25 -6.14
N MET A 10 -9.53 -42.24 -5.73
CA MET A 10 -8.71 -41.44 -6.65
C MET A 10 -7.59 -42.22 -7.36
N TRP A 11 -6.99 -43.19 -6.70
CA TRP A 11 -5.86 -43.95 -7.26
C TRP A 11 -6.25 -44.90 -8.40
N LYS A 12 -7.52 -45.32 -8.49
CA LYS A 12 -7.99 -46.15 -9.62
C LYS A 12 -8.42 -45.34 -10.83
N GLU A 13 -8.90 -44.10 -10.66
CA GLU A 13 -9.18 -43.22 -11.81
C GLU A 13 -7.90 -42.72 -12.48
N GLN A 14 -6.84 -42.42 -11.71
CA GLN A 14 -5.55 -42.05 -12.31
C GLN A 14 -4.91 -43.20 -13.09
N GLN A 15 -4.91 -44.43 -12.56
CA GLN A 15 -4.43 -45.61 -13.31
C GLN A 15 -5.36 -46.03 -14.45
N ALA A 16 -6.65 -45.65 -14.45
CA ALA A 16 -7.54 -45.87 -15.59
C ALA A 16 -7.26 -44.87 -16.72
N LEU A 17 -7.00 -43.59 -16.41
CA LEU A 17 -6.59 -42.60 -17.41
C LEU A 17 -5.21 -42.92 -18.01
N GLU A 18 -4.20 -43.24 -17.19
CA GLU A 18 -2.84 -43.57 -17.68
C GLU A 18 -2.78 -44.83 -18.56
N ASN A 19 -3.78 -45.72 -18.46
CA ASN A 19 -3.90 -46.90 -19.33
C ASN A 19 -4.82 -46.66 -20.54
N ALA A 20 -5.68 -45.64 -20.51
CA ALA A 20 -6.45 -45.21 -21.68
C ALA A 20 -5.60 -44.39 -22.67
N GLU A 21 -4.63 -43.59 -22.18
CA GLU A 21 -3.69 -42.82 -23.02
C GLU A 21 -2.55 -43.66 -23.65
N LYS A 22 -2.55 -44.99 -23.45
CA LYS A 22 -1.54 -45.92 -24.03
C LYS A 22 -2.09 -46.79 -25.17
N GLY A 23 -3.27 -46.46 -25.69
CA GLY A 23 -3.90 -47.20 -26.79
C GLY A 23 -3.46 -46.78 -28.20
N ASP A 24 -3.08 -45.51 -28.40
CA ASP A 24 -2.84 -44.95 -29.73
C ASP A 24 -1.35 -44.76 -30.05
N GLU A 25 -0.96 -45.09 -31.29
CA GLU A 25 0.43 -45.15 -31.73
C GLU A 25 1.14 -43.78 -31.70
N PRO A 26 2.33 -43.64 -31.06
CA PRO A 26 3.02 -42.37 -30.89
C PRO A 26 3.80 -41.91 -32.13
N GLY A 27 3.37 -42.30 -33.33
CA GLY A 27 4.00 -41.95 -34.61
C GLY A 27 3.71 -40.51 -35.03
N ASN A 28 2.44 -40.20 -35.29
CA ASN A 28 2.05 -38.91 -35.87
C ASN A 28 2.21 -37.72 -34.92
N GLN A 29 1.93 -37.85 -33.62
CA GLN A 29 1.94 -36.67 -32.73
C GLN A 29 3.34 -36.06 -32.59
N ARG A 30 4.40 -36.88 -32.61
CA ARG A 30 5.79 -36.39 -32.58
C ARG A 30 6.26 -35.80 -33.91
N GLU A 31 5.65 -36.18 -35.03
CA GLU A 31 5.88 -35.53 -36.32
C GLU A 31 5.08 -34.24 -36.47
N ILE A 32 3.89 -34.15 -35.87
CA ILE A 32 3.10 -32.91 -35.77
C ILE A 32 3.80 -31.90 -34.87
N ASP A 33 4.26 -32.30 -33.67
CA ASP A 33 5.04 -31.43 -32.79
C ASP A 33 6.36 -30.99 -33.43
N ARG A 34 7.05 -31.87 -34.19
CA ARG A 34 8.26 -31.50 -34.96
C ARG A 34 7.98 -30.60 -36.16
N ARG A 35 6.86 -30.79 -36.87
CA ARG A 35 6.42 -29.87 -37.94
C ARG A 35 6.04 -28.51 -37.36
N SER A 36 5.34 -28.48 -36.23
CA SER A 36 5.03 -27.25 -35.51
C SER A 36 6.32 -26.56 -35.07
N ASP A 37 7.26 -27.29 -34.47
CA ASP A 37 8.57 -26.75 -34.06
C ASP A 37 9.39 -26.20 -35.24
N HIS A 38 9.37 -26.83 -36.42
CA HIS A 38 10.05 -26.29 -37.60
C HIS A 38 9.30 -25.08 -38.21
N GLN A 39 7.97 -25.17 -38.39
CA GLN A 39 7.18 -24.04 -38.93
C GLN A 39 7.14 -22.82 -37.99
N GLN A 40 7.19 -23.01 -36.68
CA GLN A 40 7.27 -21.90 -35.71
C GLN A 40 8.66 -21.27 -35.65
N GLN A 41 9.70 -21.96 -36.14
CA GLN A 41 11.05 -21.41 -36.26
C GLN A 41 11.21 -20.65 -37.59
N ASP A 42 10.61 -21.14 -38.68
CA ASP A 42 10.60 -20.49 -40.01
C ASP A 42 9.71 -19.23 -40.11
N LEU A 43 8.76 -19.03 -39.18
CA LEU A 43 7.83 -17.87 -39.18
C LEU A 43 8.27 -16.70 -38.29
N ALA A 44 9.24 -16.91 -37.38
CA ALA A 44 9.71 -15.87 -36.46
C ALA A 44 10.87 -15.04 -37.06
N GLU A 45 11.54 -15.54 -38.08
CA GLU A 45 12.57 -14.86 -38.85
C GLU A 45 12.18 -14.89 -40.32
N GLU A 46 11.33 -13.95 -40.76
CA GLU A 46 11.27 -13.64 -42.19
C GLU A 46 12.65 -13.15 -42.63
N GLU A 47 13.34 -13.92 -43.47
CA GLU A 47 14.52 -13.41 -44.15
C GLU A 47 14.14 -12.12 -44.89
N PHE A 48 14.89 -11.04 -44.60
CA PHE A 48 14.72 -9.76 -45.26
C PHE A 48 15.36 -9.82 -46.65
N ASP A 49 14.70 -10.56 -47.55
CA ASP A 49 15.14 -10.79 -48.93
C ASP A 49 15.49 -9.49 -49.66
N GLU A 50 16.30 -9.59 -50.71
CA GLU A 50 16.62 -8.45 -51.59
C GLU A 50 15.34 -7.77 -52.13
N GLY A 51 14.30 -8.55 -52.47
CA GLY A 51 12.99 -8.04 -52.88
C GLY A 51 12.21 -7.28 -51.80
N PHE A 52 12.46 -7.55 -50.51
CA PHE A 52 11.92 -6.75 -49.41
C PHE A 52 12.58 -5.36 -49.41
N TRP A 53 13.92 -5.31 -49.43
CA TRP A 53 14.67 -4.05 -49.40
C TRP A 53 14.44 -3.17 -50.63
N ILE A 54 14.25 -3.77 -51.81
CA ILE A 54 13.86 -3.04 -53.03
C ILE A 54 12.51 -2.34 -52.83
N LYS A 55 11.48 -3.04 -52.32
CA LYS A 55 10.17 -2.43 -52.01
C LYS A 55 10.28 -1.34 -50.93
N VAL A 56 11.06 -1.55 -49.87
CA VAL A 56 11.24 -0.56 -48.80
C VAL A 56 11.94 0.69 -49.32
N HIS A 57 12.98 0.55 -50.15
CA HIS A 57 13.66 1.68 -50.80
C HIS A 57 12.71 2.45 -51.73
N GLN A 58 11.84 1.76 -52.46
CA GLN A 58 10.81 2.41 -53.29
C GLN A 58 9.84 3.24 -52.42
N ARG A 59 9.25 2.67 -51.37
CA ARG A 59 8.37 3.39 -50.42
C ARG A 59 9.08 4.56 -49.72
N GLN A 60 10.37 4.41 -49.41
CA GLN A 60 11.19 5.48 -48.84
C GLN A 60 11.42 6.63 -49.83
N SER A 61 11.56 6.34 -51.14
CA SER A 61 11.65 7.36 -52.19
C SER A 61 10.32 8.13 -52.40
N GLU A 62 9.19 7.55 -51.99
CA GLU A 62 7.87 8.18 -51.91
C GLU A 62 7.69 9.09 -50.67
N SER A 63 8.80 9.50 -50.02
CA SER A 63 8.91 10.39 -48.85
C SER A 63 8.49 9.83 -47.48
N LEU A 64 8.29 8.51 -47.36
CA LEU A 64 8.07 7.85 -46.06
C LEU A 64 9.38 7.67 -45.26
N SER A 65 9.27 7.68 -43.93
CA SER A 65 10.40 7.33 -43.06
C SER A 65 10.73 5.84 -43.18
N TRP A 66 12.02 5.49 -43.09
CA TRP A 66 12.51 4.09 -43.21
C TRP A 66 11.71 3.11 -42.36
N ASN A 67 11.43 3.44 -41.09
CA ASN A 67 10.68 2.58 -40.19
C ASN A 67 9.22 2.37 -40.64
N ARG A 68 8.58 3.41 -41.22
CA ARG A 68 7.19 3.31 -41.71
C ARG A 68 7.12 2.53 -43.02
N ALA A 69 8.01 2.83 -43.96
CA ALA A 69 8.18 2.07 -45.21
C ALA A 69 8.45 0.57 -44.95
N MET A 70 9.33 0.26 -44.00
CA MET A 70 9.63 -1.13 -43.61
C MET A 70 8.42 -1.84 -42.99
N GLY A 71 7.65 -1.15 -42.14
CA GLY A 71 6.42 -1.68 -41.56
C GLY A 71 5.32 -1.91 -42.59
N GLU A 72 5.10 -0.97 -43.51
CA GLU A 72 4.10 -1.07 -44.58
C GLU A 72 4.38 -2.24 -45.52
N VAL A 73 5.63 -2.42 -45.98
CA VAL A 73 6.01 -3.55 -46.83
C VAL A 73 5.88 -4.90 -46.10
N HIS A 74 6.17 -4.95 -44.80
CA HIS A 74 6.02 -6.17 -44.00
C HIS A 74 4.54 -6.51 -43.75
N VAL A 75 3.69 -5.52 -43.46
CA VAL A 75 2.23 -5.70 -43.41
C VAL A 75 1.69 -6.14 -44.77
N GLU A 76 2.06 -5.47 -45.86
CA GLU A 76 1.65 -5.82 -47.24
C GLU A 76 1.98 -7.29 -47.55
N ARG A 77 3.16 -7.77 -47.14
CA ARG A 77 3.59 -9.17 -47.28
C ARG A 77 2.79 -10.13 -46.40
N MET A 78 2.49 -9.79 -45.15
CA MET A 78 1.62 -10.60 -44.27
C MET A 78 0.18 -10.70 -44.81
N ILE A 79 -0.37 -9.58 -45.30
CA ILE A 79 -1.70 -9.55 -45.94
C ILE A 79 -1.70 -10.40 -47.21
N GLN A 80 -0.65 -10.32 -48.03
CA GLN A 80 -0.56 -11.14 -49.23
C GLN A 80 -0.46 -12.63 -48.89
N LYS A 81 0.37 -13.03 -47.93
CA LYS A 81 0.43 -14.42 -47.43
C LYS A 81 -0.92 -14.94 -46.92
N TYR A 82 -1.70 -14.10 -46.24
CA TYR A 82 -3.07 -14.43 -45.82
C TYR A 82 -4.03 -14.58 -47.02
N LYS A 83 -3.97 -13.68 -48.01
CA LYS A 83 -4.76 -13.77 -49.25
C LYS A 83 -4.38 -15.02 -50.08
N ASP A 84 -3.10 -15.37 -50.14
CA ASP A 84 -2.56 -16.51 -50.92
C ASP A 84 -2.90 -17.88 -50.30
N ARG A 85 -3.19 -17.94 -48.99
CA ARG A 85 -3.60 -19.16 -48.26
C ARG A 85 -5.12 -19.34 -48.14
N GLY A 86 -5.90 -18.33 -48.54
CA GLY A 86 -7.32 -18.25 -48.24
C GLY A 86 -8.18 -19.24 -49.02
N GLU A 87 -8.40 -20.44 -48.47
CA GLU A 87 -9.68 -21.18 -48.58
C GLU A 87 -9.81 -22.42 -47.66
N ILE A 88 -8.76 -22.82 -46.93
CA ILE A 88 -8.78 -24.01 -46.07
C ILE A 88 -8.54 -23.62 -44.61
N ASP A 89 -9.53 -23.91 -43.77
CA ASP A 89 -9.61 -23.74 -42.31
C ASP A 89 -9.58 -22.30 -41.75
N HIS A 90 -10.75 -21.88 -41.24
CA HIS A 90 -11.00 -20.60 -40.57
C HIS A 90 -10.26 -20.42 -39.22
N GLU A 91 -9.33 -21.30 -38.84
CA GLU A 91 -9.01 -21.54 -37.43
C GLU A 91 -7.75 -20.82 -36.89
N LEU A 92 -6.78 -20.36 -37.71
CA LEU A 92 -5.49 -19.92 -37.12
C LEU A 92 -4.58 -18.88 -37.85
N GLU A 93 -5.05 -18.06 -38.81
CA GLU A 93 -4.12 -17.23 -39.63
C GLU A 93 -4.37 -15.70 -39.73
N ASP A 94 -5.17 -15.05 -38.87
CA ASP A 94 -5.23 -13.57 -38.89
C ASP A 94 -3.86 -12.97 -38.49
N PRO A 95 -3.25 -12.05 -39.28
CA PRO A 95 -1.94 -11.49 -38.96
C PRO A 95 -1.87 -10.81 -37.57
N ALA A 96 -2.96 -10.21 -37.11
CA ALA A 96 -3.01 -9.62 -35.77
C ALA A 96 -2.98 -10.68 -34.65
N LEU A 97 -3.55 -11.87 -34.90
CA LEU A 97 -3.44 -13.01 -33.98
C LEU A 97 -2.04 -13.62 -34.03
N VAL A 98 -1.41 -13.76 -35.20
CA VAL A 98 -0.02 -14.25 -35.32
C VAL A 98 0.93 -13.41 -34.45
N MET A 99 0.84 -12.08 -34.57
CA MET A 99 1.67 -11.14 -33.81
C MET A 99 1.47 -11.20 -32.28
N LEU A 100 0.23 -11.43 -31.81
CA LEU A 100 -0.08 -11.43 -30.38
C LEU A 100 -0.06 -12.83 -29.73
N LYS A 101 -0.27 -13.91 -30.50
CA LYS A 101 -0.41 -15.27 -30.00
C LYS A 101 0.84 -16.12 -30.28
N GLN A 102 1.39 -16.04 -31.49
CA GLN A 102 2.50 -16.91 -31.90
C GLN A 102 3.87 -16.30 -31.57
N TRP A 103 4.09 -15.02 -31.86
CA TRP A 103 5.41 -14.38 -31.59
C TRP A 103 5.82 -14.43 -30.10
N PRO A 104 4.94 -14.10 -29.12
CA PRO A 104 5.30 -14.16 -27.71
C PRO A 104 5.42 -15.59 -27.16
N ALA A 105 4.83 -16.58 -27.85
CA ALA A 105 4.89 -18.00 -27.50
C ALA A 105 6.14 -18.71 -28.06
N SER A 106 6.96 -18.03 -28.88
CA SER A 106 8.21 -18.61 -29.38
C SER A 106 9.24 -18.80 -28.25
N LYS A 107 10.03 -19.89 -28.33
CA LYS A 107 11.03 -20.30 -27.30
C LYS A 107 11.97 -19.13 -26.89
N ARG A 108 12.32 -18.25 -27.84
CA ARG A 108 13.15 -17.04 -27.67
C ARG A 108 12.66 -16.07 -26.58
N TYR A 109 11.35 -16.00 -26.33
CA TYR A 109 10.75 -15.14 -25.30
C TYR A 109 10.21 -15.93 -24.10
N GLN A 110 9.85 -17.20 -24.31
CA GLN A 110 9.42 -18.11 -23.25
C GLN A 110 10.52 -18.34 -22.19
N ASP A 111 11.78 -18.46 -22.64
CA ASP A 111 12.96 -18.64 -21.77
C ASP A 111 13.43 -17.34 -21.07
N ASN A 112 12.89 -16.17 -21.44
CA ASN A 112 13.40 -14.88 -20.95
C ASN A 112 12.29 -13.79 -20.88
N PRO A 113 11.40 -13.86 -19.88
CA PRO A 113 10.21 -13.00 -19.80
C PRO A 113 10.51 -11.50 -19.69
N ASP A 114 11.70 -11.13 -19.19
CA ASP A 114 12.16 -9.73 -19.11
C ASP A 114 12.34 -9.07 -20.49
N LYS A 115 12.35 -9.86 -21.58
CA LYS A 115 12.43 -9.36 -22.96
C LYS A 115 11.05 -9.13 -23.61
N LEU A 116 9.93 -9.63 -23.07
CA LEU A 116 8.61 -9.34 -23.64
C LEU A 116 8.29 -7.83 -23.72
N PRO A 117 8.62 -6.98 -22.73
CA PRO A 117 8.44 -5.53 -22.87
C PRO A 117 9.27 -4.90 -24.00
N SER A 118 10.44 -5.46 -24.32
CA SER A 118 11.27 -4.99 -25.43
C SER A 118 10.70 -5.32 -26.82
N LEU A 119 9.81 -6.32 -26.90
CA LEU A 119 9.02 -6.66 -28.10
C LEU A 119 7.95 -5.61 -28.42
N GLU A 120 7.43 -4.93 -27.39
CA GLU A 120 6.46 -3.85 -27.55
C GLU A 120 7.12 -2.54 -28.02
N GLN A 121 8.17 -2.10 -27.31
CA GLN A 121 8.91 -0.88 -27.64
C GLN A 121 10.34 -0.89 -27.08
N GLN A 122 11.34 -1.11 -27.94
CA GLN A 122 12.73 -0.78 -27.61
C GLN A 122 13.13 0.57 -28.21
N ALA A 123 13.04 1.64 -27.41
CA ALA A 123 13.65 2.91 -27.72
C ALA A 123 15.17 2.84 -27.50
N CYS A 124 15.92 2.38 -28.50
CA CYS A 124 17.38 2.31 -28.40
C CYS A 124 17.99 3.72 -28.40
N ARG A 125 18.44 4.19 -27.24
CA ARG A 125 19.14 5.48 -27.05
C ARG A 125 20.60 5.30 -26.63
N ILE A 126 21.30 4.37 -27.28
CA ILE A 126 22.76 4.21 -27.27
C ILE A 126 23.21 4.02 -28.73
N GLY A 127 24.37 4.57 -29.08
CA GLY A 127 24.87 4.57 -30.46
C GLY A 127 25.32 3.20 -30.97
N PHE A 128 25.27 3.07 -32.29
CA PHE A 128 25.81 1.97 -33.11
C PHE A 128 25.17 0.57 -32.95
N CYS A 129 24.36 0.24 -33.96
CA CYS A 129 24.10 -1.10 -34.51
C CYS A 129 23.31 -2.11 -33.66
N THR A 130 22.01 -2.18 -33.94
CA THR A 130 21.24 -3.46 -33.98
C THR A 130 20.02 -3.24 -34.88
N TYR A 131 20.12 -3.63 -36.15
CA TYR A 131 19.00 -3.61 -37.09
C TYR A 131 18.33 -4.99 -37.07
N GLY A 132 17.03 -5.04 -36.77
CA GLY A 132 16.26 -6.29 -36.72
C GLY A 132 15.51 -6.50 -35.42
N ASN A 133 14.40 -5.77 -35.25
CA ASN A 133 13.27 -6.08 -34.37
C ASN A 133 12.13 -5.12 -34.79
N LEU A 134 11.15 -5.60 -35.57
CA LEU A 134 10.00 -4.76 -35.92
C LEU A 134 9.05 -4.60 -34.72
N LEU A 135 8.53 -3.38 -34.56
CA LEU A 135 7.72 -2.98 -33.41
C LEU A 135 6.28 -3.48 -33.60
N ILE A 136 5.80 -4.39 -32.74
CA ILE A 136 4.42 -4.92 -32.78
C ILE A 136 3.39 -3.78 -32.84
N ASN A 137 3.57 -2.74 -32.02
CA ASN A 137 2.64 -1.62 -31.99
C ASN A 137 2.56 -0.85 -33.32
N GLN A 138 3.71 -0.63 -33.98
CA GLN A 138 3.76 0.11 -35.24
C GLN A 138 3.19 -0.72 -36.40
N LEU A 139 3.49 -2.02 -36.43
CA LEU A 139 2.92 -2.96 -37.39
C LEU A 139 1.40 -3.09 -37.22
N LEU A 140 0.91 -3.18 -35.98
CA LEU A 140 -0.53 -3.25 -35.70
C LEU A 140 -1.24 -1.93 -36.05
N GLU A 141 -0.61 -0.78 -35.80
CA GLU A 141 -1.15 0.52 -36.21
C GLU A 141 -1.31 0.61 -37.74
N ILE A 142 -0.29 0.21 -38.50
CA ILE A 142 -0.33 0.13 -39.97
C ILE A 142 -1.39 -0.88 -40.45
N LEU A 143 -1.50 -2.04 -39.79
CA LEU A 143 -2.50 -3.06 -40.13
C LEU A 143 -3.94 -2.60 -39.84
N LEU A 144 -4.16 -1.85 -38.76
CA LEU A 144 -5.46 -1.20 -38.45
C LEU A 144 -5.79 -0.04 -39.40
N GLU A 145 -4.80 0.53 -40.09
CA GLU A 145 -4.96 1.51 -41.18
C GLU A 145 -5.09 0.87 -42.58
N SER A 146 -4.84 -0.45 -42.70
CA SER A 146 -4.85 -1.18 -43.98
C SER A 146 -6.26 -1.60 -44.45
N GLU A 147 -6.35 -2.06 -45.71
CA GLU A 147 -7.59 -2.56 -46.34
C GLU A 147 -8.33 -3.61 -45.50
N LEU A 148 -7.62 -4.43 -44.70
CA LEU A 148 -8.22 -5.46 -43.85
C LEU A 148 -9.19 -4.92 -42.79
N ASN A 149 -9.06 -3.64 -42.40
CA ASN A 149 -9.92 -2.99 -41.41
C ASN A 149 -11.00 -2.08 -42.03
N SER A 150 -11.16 -2.09 -43.36
CA SER A 150 -12.11 -1.22 -44.08
C SER A 150 -13.57 -1.38 -43.63
N GLU A 151 -13.98 -2.58 -43.20
CA GLU A 151 -15.31 -2.86 -42.62
C GLU A 151 -15.36 -2.84 -41.09
N LYS A 152 -14.32 -2.30 -40.41
CA LYS A 152 -14.17 -2.36 -38.93
C LYS A 152 -14.18 -3.79 -38.36
N ARG A 153 -13.75 -4.78 -39.15
CA ARG A 153 -13.73 -6.22 -38.79
C ARG A 153 -13.16 -6.46 -37.39
N TYR A 154 -12.07 -5.78 -37.06
CA TYR A 154 -11.36 -5.92 -35.77
C TYR A 154 -12.11 -5.36 -34.55
N GLU A 155 -13.17 -4.55 -34.71
CA GLU A 155 -14.02 -4.10 -33.58
C GLU A 155 -14.93 -5.23 -33.04
N LYS A 156 -15.23 -6.25 -33.85
CA LYS A 156 -16.09 -7.39 -33.49
C LYS A 156 -15.35 -8.73 -33.49
N PHE A 157 -14.08 -8.75 -33.86
CA PHE A 157 -13.30 -9.96 -34.06
C PHE A 157 -13.02 -10.71 -32.74
N ARG A 158 -13.30 -12.02 -32.74
CA ARG A 158 -13.09 -12.96 -31.64
C ARG A 158 -12.30 -14.17 -32.15
N ASP A 159 -11.36 -14.67 -31.35
CA ASP A 159 -10.63 -15.91 -31.64
C ASP A 159 -11.49 -17.13 -31.26
N THR A 160 -12.29 -17.62 -32.22
CA THR A 160 -13.13 -18.82 -32.07
C THR A 160 -12.32 -20.11 -31.91
N GLY A 161 -11.01 -20.09 -32.19
CA GLY A 161 -10.11 -21.24 -31.98
C GLY A 161 -9.76 -21.51 -30.51
N VAL A 162 -10.15 -20.61 -29.58
CA VAL A 162 -9.96 -20.79 -28.14
C VAL A 162 -11.31 -20.79 -27.43
N LYS A 163 -11.53 -21.75 -26.52
CA LYS A 163 -12.76 -21.95 -25.69
C LYS A 163 -13.20 -20.76 -24.80
N ALA A 164 -12.61 -19.59 -24.97
CA ALA A 164 -12.98 -18.34 -24.29
C ALA A 164 -13.30 -17.20 -25.27
N GLU A 165 -13.21 -17.40 -26.59
CA GLU A 165 -13.42 -16.34 -27.60
C GLU A 165 -12.68 -15.02 -27.30
N LYS A 166 -11.38 -15.11 -26.98
CA LYS A 166 -10.57 -13.95 -26.62
C LYS A 166 -10.50 -12.94 -27.79
N THR A 167 -10.75 -11.66 -27.50
CA THR A 167 -10.49 -10.58 -28.46
C THR A 167 -9.00 -10.16 -28.44
N LEU A 168 -8.56 -9.41 -29.46
CA LEU A 168 -7.18 -8.86 -29.52
C LEU A 168 -6.80 -8.05 -28.26
N MET A 169 -7.78 -7.36 -27.64
CA MET A 169 -7.56 -6.60 -26.41
C MET A 169 -7.35 -7.50 -25.17
N HIS A 170 -7.99 -8.67 -25.11
CA HIS A 170 -7.72 -9.65 -24.06
C HIS A 170 -6.29 -10.20 -24.15
N TYR A 171 -5.80 -10.48 -25.36
CA TYR A 171 -4.41 -10.91 -25.55
C TYR A 171 -3.40 -9.81 -25.17
N ALA A 172 -3.62 -8.57 -25.61
CA ALA A 172 -2.75 -7.45 -25.22
C ALA A 172 -2.72 -7.23 -23.69
N ALA A 173 -3.86 -7.41 -23.02
CA ALA A 173 -4.00 -7.36 -21.57
C ALA A 173 -3.26 -8.49 -20.83
N GLU A 174 -3.36 -9.74 -21.32
CA GLU A 174 -2.69 -10.92 -20.75
C GLU A 174 -1.17 -10.81 -20.82
N LEU A 175 -0.65 -10.35 -21.96
CA LEU A 175 0.78 -10.21 -22.23
C LEU A 175 1.37 -8.99 -21.49
N GLY A 176 0.57 -7.94 -21.29
CA GLY A 176 1.00 -6.70 -20.66
C GLY A 176 1.54 -5.66 -21.64
N PHE A 177 1.03 -5.65 -22.88
CA PHE A 177 1.43 -4.68 -23.91
C PHE A 177 0.65 -3.36 -23.77
N LEU A 178 1.27 -2.36 -23.14
CA LEU A 178 0.68 -1.06 -22.81
C LEU A 178 0.45 -0.17 -24.04
N HIS A 179 1.42 -0.11 -24.95
CA HIS A 179 1.36 0.69 -26.18
C HIS A 179 0.40 0.08 -27.19
N VAL A 180 0.43 -1.24 -27.35
CA VAL A 180 -0.59 -1.97 -28.14
C VAL A 180 -1.99 -1.68 -27.60
N THR A 181 -2.16 -1.74 -26.27
CA THR A 181 -3.45 -1.43 -25.62
C THR A 181 -3.88 0.02 -25.85
N LYS A 182 -2.96 1.01 -25.78
CA LYS A 182 -3.26 2.42 -26.12
C LYS A 182 -3.74 2.57 -27.56
N THR A 183 -3.08 1.93 -28.52
CA THR A 183 -3.45 1.98 -29.95
C THR A 183 -4.81 1.34 -30.20
N LEU A 184 -5.05 0.15 -29.62
CA LEU A 184 -6.35 -0.52 -29.68
C LEU A 184 -7.48 0.30 -29.05
N VAL A 185 -7.24 0.96 -27.91
CA VAL A 185 -8.23 1.87 -27.29
C VAL A 185 -8.53 3.07 -28.19
N LYS A 186 -7.52 3.68 -28.81
CA LYS A 186 -7.70 4.84 -29.71
C LYS A 186 -8.46 4.49 -30.99
N LYS A 187 -8.18 3.32 -31.60
CA LYS A 187 -8.75 2.92 -32.89
C LYS A 187 -10.04 2.10 -32.76
N CYS A 188 -10.19 1.28 -31.72
CA CYS A 188 -11.28 0.30 -31.55
C CYS A 188 -11.83 0.27 -30.09
N PRO A 189 -12.49 1.34 -29.61
CA PRO A 189 -12.92 1.48 -28.22
C PRO A 189 -13.97 0.43 -27.77
N LEU A 190 -14.74 -0.14 -28.70
CA LEU A 190 -15.75 -1.16 -28.42
C LEU A 190 -15.16 -2.44 -27.77
N LEU A 191 -13.90 -2.76 -28.04
CA LEU A 191 -13.21 -3.93 -27.51
C LEU A 191 -13.06 -3.91 -25.97
N LEU A 192 -13.13 -2.73 -25.33
CA LEU A 192 -13.15 -2.57 -23.87
C LEU A 192 -14.40 -3.15 -23.21
N THR A 193 -15.47 -3.34 -23.99
CA THR A 193 -16.80 -3.71 -23.51
C THR A 193 -17.15 -5.17 -23.75
N MET A 194 -16.34 -5.88 -24.55
CA MET A 194 -16.54 -7.30 -24.81
C MET A 194 -15.95 -8.15 -23.68
N THR A 195 -16.71 -9.15 -23.24
CA THR A 195 -16.25 -10.21 -22.33
C THR A 195 -15.87 -11.47 -23.12
N THR A 196 -14.99 -12.30 -22.54
CA THR A 196 -14.79 -13.69 -22.98
C THR A 196 -16.07 -14.52 -22.78
N GLU A 197 -16.17 -15.69 -23.43
CA GLU A 197 -17.22 -16.67 -23.12
C GLU A 197 -16.93 -17.48 -21.84
N ASP A 198 -17.98 -18.03 -21.22
CA ASP A 198 -17.91 -18.86 -20.01
C ASP A 198 -17.26 -20.23 -20.27
N GLN A 199 -16.19 -20.56 -19.56
CA GLN A 199 -15.48 -21.81 -19.79
C GLN A 199 -16.12 -23.03 -19.11
N ARG A 200 -16.90 -23.77 -19.91
CA ARG A 200 -17.54 -25.09 -19.67
C ARG A 200 -18.56 -25.11 -18.51
N LYS A 201 -19.69 -25.79 -18.71
CA LYS A 201 -20.59 -26.18 -17.60
C LYS A 201 -20.05 -27.46 -16.92
N PRO A 202 -19.92 -27.53 -15.58
CA PRO A 202 -20.11 -26.45 -14.60
C PRO A 202 -18.93 -25.46 -14.60
N VAL A 203 -19.25 -24.17 -14.45
CA VAL A 203 -18.34 -23.02 -14.69
C VAL A 203 -17.09 -23.09 -13.82
N LYS A 204 -15.91 -23.21 -14.46
CA LYS A 204 -14.60 -23.13 -13.79
C LYS A 204 -13.91 -21.77 -13.95
N LYS A 205 -14.24 -21.01 -14.99
CA LYS A 205 -13.86 -19.60 -15.18
C LYS A 205 -15.03 -18.84 -15.80
N ARG A 206 -15.38 -17.70 -15.18
CA ARG A 206 -16.41 -16.74 -15.62
C ARG A 206 -15.95 -15.99 -16.88
N ALA A 207 -16.89 -15.51 -17.67
CA ALA A 207 -16.71 -14.43 -18.65
C ALA A 207 -15.98 -13.22 -18.02
N MET A 208 -14.76 -12.95 -18.48
CA MET A 208 -13.91 -11.84 -17.98
C MET A 208 -13.83 -10.71 -18.99
N LEU A 209 -13.70 -9.48 -18.50
CA LEU A 209 -13.28 -8.31 -19.28
C LEU A 209 -11.76 -8.28 -19.50
N PRO A 210 -11.24 -7.52 -20.48
CA PRO A 210 -9.79 -7.36 -20.68
C PRO A 210 -9.07 -6.84 -19.43
N VAL A 211 -9.73 -5.99 -18.65
CA VAL A 211 -9.18 -5.42 -17.40
C VAL A 211 -9.07 -6.45 -16.30
N GLU A 212 -10.08 -7.31 -16.16
CA GLU A 212 -10.11 -8.40 -15.19
C GLU A 212 -9.00 -9.41 -15.48
N LEU A 213 -8.77 -9.69 -16.77
CA LEU A 213 -7.69 -10.56 -17.23
C LEU A 213 -6.29 -9.93 -17.04
N ALA A 214 -6.14 -8.61 -17.21
CA ALA A 214 -4.90 -7.89 -16.86
C ALA A 214 -4.60 -7.92 -15.34
N ILE A 215 -5.65 -7.92 -14.51
CA ILE A 215 -5.54 -8.05 -13.05
C ILE A 215 -5.17 -9.48 -12.65
N GLU A 216 -5.78 -10.52 -13.25
CA GLU A 216 -5.39 -11.93 -13.03
C GLU A 216 -3.92 -12.18 -13.45
N ALA A 217 -3.47 -11.53 -14.53
CA ALA A 217 -2.09 -11.62 -15.05
C ALA A 217 -1.05 -10.72 -14.33
N GLU A 218 -1.45 -9.99 -13.27
CA GLU A 218 -0.61 -9.06 -12.48
C GLU A 218 0.07 -7.93 -13.31
N LYS A 219 -0.56 -7.46 -14.39
CA LYS A 219 0.01 -6.48 -15.33
C LYS A 219 -0.33 -5.03 -14.95
N ASP A 220 0.37 -4.50 -13.94
CA ASP A 220 0.08 -3.21 -13.29
C ASP A 220 -0.09 -2.01 -14.26
N ASP A 221 0.82 -1.84 -15.22
CA ASP A 221 0.78 -0.70 -16.15
C ASP A 221 -0.44 -0.76 -17.10
N VAL A 222 -0.80 -1.94 -17.59
CA VAL A 222 -1.92 -2.12 -18.52
C VAL A 222 -3.25 -2.05 -17.78
N ALA A 223 -3.35 -2.69 -16.61
CA ALA A 223 -4.53 -2.59 -15.75
C ALA A 223 -4.79 -1.14 -15.31
N ALA A 224 -3.76 -0.41 -14.88
CA ALA A 224 -3.88 1.00 -14.51
C ALA A 224 -4.32 1.90 -15.68
N TYR A 225 -3.81 1.65 -16.90
CA TYR A 225 -4.23 2.39 -18.09
C TYR A 225 -5.69 2.08 -18.46
N LEU A 226 -6.07 0.80 -18.53
CA LEU A 226 -7.43 0.39 -18.87
C LEU A 226 -8.46 0.94 -17.87
N ILE A 227 -8.16 0.88 -16.56
CA ILE A 227 -9.03 1.46 -15.51
C ILE A 227 -9.20 2.97 -15.68
N ARG A 228 -8.16 3.71 -16.09
CA ARG A 228 -8.25 5.16 -16.38
C ARG A 228 -9.03 5.50 -17.66
N VAL A 229 -9.10 4.58 -18.62
CA VAL A 229 -9.88 4.73 -19.85
C VAL A 229 -11.36 4.38 -19.64
N MET A 230 -11.64 3.35 -18.83
CA MET A 230 -13.00 2.88 -18.59
C MET A 230 -13.89 3.92 -17.91
N TRP A 231 -15.20 3.83 -18.17
CA TRP A 231 -16.18 4.67 -17.51
C TRP A 231 -16.31 4.34 -16.03
N TYR A 232 -16.24 5.36 -15.16
CA TYR A 232 -16.13 5.20 -13.71
C TYR A 232 -17.20 4.29 -13.09
N LYS A 233 -18.45 4.34 -13.56
CA LYS A 233 -19.53 3.46 -13.05
C LYS A 233 -19.22 1.97 -13.29
N ARG A 234 -18.63 1.63 -14.43
CA ARG A 234 -18.24 0.25 -14.75
C ARG A 234 -17.09 -0.19 -13.85
N VAL A 235 -16.07 0.65 -13.69
CA VAL A 235 -14.96 0.38 -12.74
C VAL A 235 -15.49 0.15 -11.33
N GLN A 236 -16.45 0.96 -10.88
CA GLN A 236 -17.10 0.78 -9.59
C GLN A 236 -17.83 -0.58 -9.50
N SER A 237 -18.62 -0.97 -10.51
CA SER A 237 -19.32 -2.26 -10.53
C SER A 237 -18.42 -3.52 -10.55
N LEU A 238 -17.13 -3.40 -10.85
CA LEU A 238 -16.18 -4.53 -10.71
C LEU A 238 -15.80 -4.78 -9.24
N PHE A 239 -15.83 -3.72 -8.41
CA PHE A 239 -15.38 -3.72 -7.02
C PHE A 239 -16.52 -3.54 -6.01
N SER A 240 -17.71 -3.16 -6.46
CA SER A 240 -18.92 -3.06 -5.65
C SER A 240 -19.84 -4.26 -5.89
N TRP A 241 -20.62 -4.61 -4.87
CA TRP A 241 -21.64 -5.65 -4.95
C TRP A 241 -22.85 -5.17 -5.76
N THR A 242 -23.24 -5.94 -6.79
CA THR A 242 -24.49 -5.76 -7.54
C THR A 242 -25.67 -6.41 -6.80
N PRO A 243 -26.75 -5.68 -6.49
CA PRO A 243 -27.83 -6.14 -5.62
C PRO A 243 -28.85 -7.10 -6.27
N ASP A 244 -28.66 -7.46 -7.54
CA ASP A 244 -29.72 -8.03 -8.39
C ASP A 244 -30.29 -9.36 -7.88
N ASP A 245 -29.53 -10.16 -7.11
CA ASP A 245 -30.00 -11.37 -6.43
C ASP A 245 -29.81 -11.31 -4.90
N MET A 246 -30.83 -10.78 -4.20
CA MET A 246 -30.89 -10.76 -2.73
C MET A 246 -31.01 -12.17 -2.09
N VAL A 247 -31.21 -13.23 -2.87
CA VAL A 247 -31.44 -14.60 -2.38
C VAL A 247 -30.14 -15.38 -2.18
N ASN A 248 -29.15 -15.18 -3.05
CA ASN A 248 -27.80 -15.77 -2.97
C ASN A 248 -26.76 -14.72 -3.40
N PRO A 249 -26.27 -13.86 -2.47
CA PRO A 249 -25.42 -12.74 -2.84
C PRO A 249 -23.99 -13.20 -3.19
N GLU A 250 -23.69 -13.27 -4.49
CA GLU A 250 -22.31 -13.42 -4.96
C GLU A 250 -21.43 -12.23 -4.51
N PRO A 251 -20.13 -12.43 -4.22
CA PRO A 251 -19.20 -11.32 -3.97
C PRO A 251 -18.93 -10.51 -5.25
N SER A 252 -18.34 -9.32 -5.12
CA SER A 252 -17.83 -8.56 -6.28
C SER A 252 -16.87 -9.40 -7.12
N SER A 253 -16.78 -9.14 -8.45
CA SER A 253 -15.93 -9.96 -9.33
C SER A 253 -14.46 -9.91 -8.90
N PHE A 254 -14.01 -8.77 -8.35
CA PHE A 254 -12.70 -8.65 -7.71
C PHE A 254 -12.78 -8.03 -6.32
N SER A 255 -12.01 -8.59 -5.38
CA SER A 255 -11.76 -7.98 -4.08
C SER A 255 -10.67 -6.90 -4.22
N PHE A 256 -11.04 -5.63 -4.05
CA PHE A 256 -10.07 -4.51 -4.08
C PHE A 256 -8.91 -4.73 -3.08
N LYS A 257 -9.20 -5.36 -1.94
CA LYS A 257 -8.23 -5.76 -0.91
C LYS A 257 -7.12 -6.68 -1.43
N ALA A 258 -7.40 -7.64 -2.31
CA ALA A 258 -6.36 -8.51 -2.86
C ALA A 258 -5.39 -7.74 -3.77
N ILE A 259 -5.91 -6.81 -4.57
CA ILE A 259 -5.10 -5.92 -5.42
C ILE A 259 -4.20 -5.03 -4.54
N ILE A 260 -4.73 -4.46 -3.45
CA ILE A 260 -3.95 -3.65 -2.51
C ILE A 260 -2.82 -4.44 -1.83
N LEU A 261 -3.06 -5.72 -1.50
CA LEU A 261 -2.07 -6.58 -0.85
C LEU A 261 -0.97 -7.06 -1.81
N ASN A 262 -1.20 -7.00 -3.13
CA ASN A 262 -0.22 -7.39 -4.12
C ASN A 262 0.85 -6.28 -4.29
N PRO A 263 2.15 -6.55 -4.01
CA PRO A 263 3.19 -5.53 -4.12
C PRO A 263 3.48 -5.08 -5.56
N LYS A 264 3.03 -5.81 -6.58
CA LYS A 264 3.21 -5.46 -8.00
C LYS A 264 2.18 -4.44 -8.50
N MET A 265 0.95 -4.45 -7.96
CA MET A 265 -0.22 -3.75 -8.54
C MET A 265 -0.41 -2.31 -8.02
N LYS A 266 0.68 -1.55 -7.88
CA LYS A 266 0.65 -0.25 -7.18
C LYS A 266 -0.02 0.85 -7.99
N LYS A 267 0.27 0.93 -9.29
CA LYS A 267 -0.33 1.94 -10.20
C LYS A 267 -1.82 1.65 -10.39
N THR A 268 -2.21 0.39 -10.40
CA THR A 268 -3.60 -0.07 -10.50
C THR A 268 -4.41 0.39 -9.29
N VAL A 269 -3.89 0.27 -8.06
CA VAL A 269 -4.55 0.82 -6.86
C VAL A 269 -4.77 2.32 -6.98
N VAL A 270 -3.78 3.08 -7.45
CA VAL A 270 -3.92 4.53 -7.67
C VAL A 270 -4.94 4.82 -8.77
N ALA A 271 -4.94 4.08 -9.88
CA ALA A 271 -5.90 4.24 -10.97
C ALA A 271 -7.36 3.95 -10.54
N VAL A 272 -7.59 2.97 -9.66
CA VAL A 272 -8.92 2.74 -9.06
C VAL A 272 -9.32 3.92 -8.19
N LEU A 273 -8.40 4.44 -7.36
CA LEU A 273 -8.67 5.61 -6.53
C LEU A 273 -8.93 6.87 -7.37
N ASP A 274 -8.26 7.05 -8.51
CA ASP A 274 -8.55 8.14 -9.45
C ASP A 274 -10.03 8.08 -9.89
N GLN A 275 -10.52 6.90 -10.30
CA GLN A 275 -11.92 6.68 -10.71
C GLN A 275 -12.96 6.78 -9.56
N MET A 276 -12.53 6.92 -8.31
CA MET A 276 -13.42 7.23 -7.18
C MET A 276 -13.70 8.74 -7.04
N MET A 277 -13.05 9.59 -7.83
CA MET A 277 -13.20 11.05 -7.83
C MET A 277 -13.80 11.54 -9.15
N ASN A 278 -15.12 11.80 -9.18
CA ASN A 278 -15.78 12.33 -10.37
C ASN A 278 -15.87 13.86 -10.34
N PRO A 279 -15.17 14.60 -11.24
CA PRO A 279 -15.38 16.04 -11.39
C PRO A 279 -16.78 16.34 -11.94
N HIS A 280 -17.48 17.29 -11.33
CA HIS A 280 -18.83 17.68 -11.69
C HIS A 280 -18.93 19.17 -11.96
N TRP A 281 -19.51 19.49 -13.11
CA TRP A 281 -19.83 20.85 -13.55
C TRP A 281 -21.36 21.02 -13.42
N PRO A 282 -21.86 21.75 -12.41
CA PRO A 282 -23.31 21.83 -12.12
C PRO A 282 -24.17 22.41 -13.25
N TYR A 283 -23.53 23.13 -14.17
CA TYR A 283 -24.15 23.79 -15.32
C TYR A 283 -24.18 22.94 -16.59
N LEU A 284 -23.69 21.69 -16.56
CA LEU A 284 -23.66 20.82 -17.74
C LEU A 284 -24.75 19.74 -17.69
N PRO A 285 -25.37 19.42 -18.85
CA PRO A 285 -26.25 18.26 -18.96
C PRO A 285 -25.47 16.99 -18.68
N GLN A 286 -26.04 16.13 -17.82
CA GLN A 286 -25.43 14.85 -17.49
C GLN A 286 -25.40 13.94 -18.72
N ARG A 287 -24.27 13.26 -18.95
CA ARG A 287 -24.20 12.23 -19.98
C ARG A 287 -24.99 11.00 -19.56
N GLN A 288 -25.82 10.51 -20.46
CA GLN A 288 -26.59 9.27 -20.31
C GLN A 288 -25.91 8.16 -21.14
N GLU A 289 -26.14 6.88 -20.80
CA GLU A 289 -25.64 5.76 -21.63
C GLU A 289 -26.49 5.59 -22.89
N ASN A 290 -27.79 5.86 -22.79
CA ASN A 290 -28.73 5.85 -23.90
C ASN A 290 -29.33 7.25 -24.04
N TYR A 291 -29.18 7.88 -25.22
CA TYR A 291 -29.89 9.11 -25.57
C TYR A 291 -31.10 8.74 -26.43
N GLU A 292 -32.19 9.52 -26.35
CA GLU A 292 -33.38 9.25 -27.15
C GLU A 292 -33.18 9.64 -28.62
N THR A 293 -32.26 10.57 -28.90
CA THR A 293 -31.95 11.06 -30.26
C THR A 293 -30.44 11.30 -30.45
N GLU A 294 -29.88 10.92 -31.59
CA GLU A 294 -28.45 11.16 -31.89
C GLU A 294 -28.11 12.67 -31.92
N MET A 295 -29.04 13.55 -32.31
CA MET A 295 -28.86 15.00 -32.21
C MET A 295 -28.75 15.51 -30.76
N GLU A 296 -29.43 14.88 -29.80
CA GLU A 296 -29.31 15.23 -28.38
C GLU A 296 -27.91 14.84 -27.89
N ARG A 297 -27.46 13.65 -28.27
CA ARG A 297 -26.10 13.17 -28.02
C ARG A 297 -25.04 14.09 -28.62
N GLU A 298 -25.16 14.46 -29.90
CA GLU A 298 -24.20 15.37 -30.56
C GLU A 298 -24.20 16.76 -29.92
N ALA A 299 -25.36 17.30 -29.54
CA ALA A 299 -25.45 18.58 -28.84
C ALA A 299 -24.77 18.52 -27.46
N ILE A 300 -25.04 17.47 -26.69
CA ILE A 300 -24.43 17.25 -25.38
C ILE A 300 -22.93 17.00 -25.53
N GLU A 301 -22.49 16.10 -26.40
CA GLU A 301 -21.07 15.84 -26.67
C GLU A 301 -20.34 17.08 -27.17
N GLY A 302 -20.96 17.89 -28.04
CA GLY A 302 -20.46 19.18 -28.51
C GLY A 302 -20.23 20.17 -27.37
N VAL A 303 -21.22 20.37 -26.49
CA VAL A 303 -21.06 21.17 -25.26
C VAL A 303 -19.95 20.61 -24.37
N TRP A 304 -19.85 19.29 -24.22
CA TRP A 304 -18.76 18.65 -23.47
C TRP A 304 -17.39 18.67 -24.17
N ASN A 305 -17.30 19.14 -25.42
CA ASN A 305 -16.06 19.27 -26.18
C ASN A 305 -15.51 20.70 -26.17
N THR A 306 -16.35 21.71 -25.97
CA THR A 306 -15.97 23.14 -25.99
C THR A 306 -15.41 23.68 -24.67
N ILE A 307 -15.35 22.88 -23.60
CA ILE A 307 -15.11 23.37 -22.23
C ILE A 307 -13.64 23.24 -21.82
N SER A 308 -13.04 24.39 -21.52
CA SER A 308 -11.71 24.57 -20.92
C SER A 308 -11.70 24.59 -19.39
N ASP A 309 -12.87 24.75 -18.76
CA ASP A 309 -12.97 25.28 -17.40
C ASP A 309 -12.84 24.21 -16.30
N ASP A 310 -12.16 24.58 -15.22
CA ASP A 310 -11.91 23.70 -14.08
C ASP A 310 -13.24 23.36 -13.33
N PRO A 311 -13.43 22.10 -12.87
CA PRO A 311 -14.66 21.66 -12.24
C PRO A 311 -14.84 22.22 -10.82
N LEU A 312 -15.94 22.95 -10.60
CA LEU A 312 -16.26 23.61 -9.33
C LEU A 312 -16.45 22.64 -8.15
N ASN A 313 -16.99 21.45 -8.43
CA ASN A 313 -17.31 20.44 -7.42
C ASN A 313 -16.76 19.07 -7.84
N TYR A 314 -16.37 18.28 -6.84
CA TYR A 314 -15.97 16.88 -7.01
C TYR A 314 -16.89 16.00 -6.18
N HIS A 315 -17.37 14.91 -6.79
CA HIS A 315 -18.04 13.83 -6.07
C HIS A 315 -17.01 12.75 -5.71
N PHE A 316 -16.83 12.54 -4.41
CA PHE A 316 -15.96 11.50 -3.88
C PHE A 316 -16.81 10.29 -3.48
N TYR A 317 -16.64 9.17 -4.17
CA TYR A 317 -17.23 7.89 -3.77
C TYR A 317 -16.35 7.22 -2.71
N TYR A 318 -16.96 6.64 -1.66
CA TYR A 318 -16.25 5.95 -0.57
C TYR A 318 -16.62 4.47 -0.43
N HIS A 319 -17.65 4.00 -1.13
CA HIS A 319 -18.18 2.64 -0.98
C HIS A 319 -17.13 1.52 -1.14
N ILE A 320 -16.18 1.63 -2.07
CA ILE A 320 -15.11 0.63 -2.27
C ILE A 320 -14.12 0.60 -1.09
N LEU A 321 -13.82 1.74 -0.48
CA LEU A 321 -12.89 1.84 0.65
C LEU A 321 -13.51 1.32 1.95
N ASP A 322 -14.83 1.47 2.09
CA ASP A 322 -15.61 1.04 3.25
C ASP A 322 -16.30 -0.32 3.08
N GLY A 323 -16.16 -0.97 1.92
CA GLY A 323 -16.66 -2.33 1.64
C GLY A 323 -15.86 -3.46 2.31
N ASP A 324 -16.46 -4.63 2.47
CA ASP A 324 -15.78 -5.84 2.98
C ASP A 324 -14.86 -6.50 1.94
N GLU A 325 -14.32 -7.70 2.22
CA GLU A 325 -13.46 -8.40 1.26
C GLU A 325 -14.16 -8.69 -0.08
N GLY A 326 -15.49 -8.88 -0.06
CA GLY A 326 -16.31 -9.14 -1.24
C GLY A 326 -16.97 -7.90 -1.84
N GLY A 327 -16.47 -6.69 -1.55
CA GLY A 327 -16.96 -5.44 -2.13
C GLY A 327 -18.35 -5.00 -1.64
N ARG A 328 -18.88 -5.63 -0.57
CA ARG A 328 -20.23 -5.34 -0.08
C ARG A 328 -20.23 -4.07 0.77
N PRO A 329 -21.11 -3.10 0.53
CA PRO A 329 -21.19 -1.89 1.34
C PRO A 329 -21.89 -2.15 2.70
N PRO A 330 -21.55 -1.41 3.77
CA PRO A 330 -22.21 -1.50 5.08
C PRO A 330 -23.72 -1.20 5.07
N LYS A 331 -24.18 -0.33 4.17
CA LYS A 331 -25.59 -0.04 3.93
C LYS A 331 -25.89 -0.07 2.43
N ILE A 332 -27.12 -0.41 2.09
CA ILE A 332 -27.64 -0.49 0.72
C ILE A 332 -28.83 0.47 0.61
N GLY A 333 -29.03 1.11 -0.55
CA GLY A 333 -30.26 1.86 -0.81
C GLY A 333 -31.47 0.93 -0.87
N ALA A 334 -32.55 1.28 -0.16
CA ALA A 334 -33.85 0.63 -0.33
C ALA A 334 -34.37 0.86 -1.76
N SER A 335 -35.26 -0.02 -2.24
CA SER A 335 -35.90 0.09 -3.55
C SER A 335 -36.63 1.42 -3.78
N ASP A 336 -37.04 2.11 -2.72
CA ASP A 336 -37.69 3.43 -2.76
C ASP A 336 -36.71 4.62 -2.83
N GLY A 337 -35.39 4.37 -2.89
CA GLY A 337 -34.32 5.37 -3.06
C GLY A 337 -34.05 6.31 -1.86
N HIS A 338 -34.97 6.42 -0.90
CA HIS A 338 -34.91 7.43 0.17
C HIS A 338 -34.37 6.92 1.52
N GLN A 339 -34.26 5.60 1.72
CA GLN A 339 -33.79 5.01 2.97
C GLN A 339 -32.60 4.07 2.73
N GLN A 340 -31.58 4.14 3.58
CA GLN A 340 -30.46 3.20 3.57
C GLN A 340 -30.70 2.09 4.60
N ILE A 341 -30.74 0.84 4.13
CA ILE A 341 -30.94 -0.36 4.95
C ILE A 341 -29.56 -0.93 5.32
N GLU A 342 -29.39 -1.40 6.56
CA GLU A 342 -28.15 -2.09 6.98
C GLU A 342 -27.99 -3.43 6.25
N ASN A 343 -26.80 -3.66 5.68
CA ASN A 343 -26.52 -4.86 4.90
C ASN A 343 -26.31 -6.08 5.82
N ARG A 344 -27.22 -7.06 5.76
CA ARG A 344 -27.13 -8.30 6.54
C ARG A 344 -25.96 -9.20 6.15
N TYR A 345 -25.43 -9.05 4.94
CA TYR A 345 -24.35 -9.88 4.38
C TYR A 345 -22.97 -9.21 4.47
N PHE A 346 -22.89 -8.00 5.03
CA PHE A 346 -21.64 -7.27 5.23
C PHE A 346 -20.87 -7.82 6.44
N ASN A 347 -19.61 -8.20 6.24
CA ASN A 347 -18.79 -8.72 7.32
C ASN A 347 -18.10 -7.60 8.12
N CYS A 348 -18.76 -7.14 9.20
CA CYS A 348 -18.22 -6.14 10.14
C CYS A 348 -16.85 -6.50 10.73
N LYS A 349 -16.44 -7.78 10.74
CA LYS A 349 -15.18 -8.22 11.32
C LYS A 349 -14.00 -8.12 10.37
N ASP A 350 -14.18 -7.86 9.07
CA ASP A 350 -13.09 -7.85 8.10
C ASP A 350 -12.30 -6.54 8.11
N ASN A 351 -10.97 -6.64 7.93
CA ASN A 351 -10.12 -5.46 7.81
C ASN A 351 -10.56 -4.65 6.58
N SER A 352 -10.85 -3.36 6.77
CA SER A 352 -11.21 -2.42 5.70
C SER A 352 -10.10 -2.27 4.65
N CYS A 353 -10.48 -1.82 3.46
CA CYS A 353 -9.52 -1.52 2.39
C CYS A 353 -8.52 -0.43 2.84
N LEU A 354 -8.93 0.53 3.67
CA LEU A 354 -8.03 1.50 4.32
C LEU A 354 -6.93 0.82 5.14
N HIS A 355 -7.26 -0.18 5.96
CA HIS A 355 -6.26 -0.94 6.72
C HIS A 355 -5.32 -1.73 5.80
N ALA A 356 -5.82 -2.25 4.67
CA ALA A 356 -4.98 -2.92 3.67
C ALA A 356 -3.99 -1.94 2.99
N ILE A 357 -4.42 -0.71 2.66
CA ILE A 357 -3.59 0.31 2.02
C ILE A 357 -2.42 0.72 2.93
N VAL A 358 -2.69 0.87 4.23
CA VAL A 358 -1.64 1.10 5.24
C VAL A 358 -0.65 -0.06 5.27
N LYS A 359 -1.14 -1.31 5.28
CA LYS A 359 -0.30 -2.50 5.38
C LYS A 359 0.57 -2.75 4.14
N SER A 360 0.16 -2.32 2.94
CA SER A 360 0.95 -2.47 1.71
C SER A 360 2.03 -1.39 1.52
N ASN A 361 2.12 -0.40 2.42
CA ASN A 361 3.13 0.68 2.40
C ASN A 361 3.12 1.48 1.06
N ASN A 362 1.96 1.56 0.41
CA ASN A 362 1.77 2.26 -0.84
C ASN A 362 1.56 3.77 -0.57
N LYS A 363 2.68 4.49 -0.43
CA LYS A 363 2.71 5.92 -0.06
C LYS A 363 1.86 6.80 -0.96
N GLU A 364 1.84 6.53 -2.27
CA GLU A 364 1.04 7.29 -3.25
C GLU A 364 -0.47 7.11 -3.03
N ALA A 365 -0.93 5.87 -2.84
CA ALA A 365 -2.33 5.56 -2.52
C ALA A 365 -2.77 6.17 -1.18
N LEU A 366 -1.88 6.19 -0.17
CA LEU A 366 -2.13 6.86 1.11
C LEU A 366 -2.21 8.40 1.00
N GLN A 367 -1.43 8.99 0.08
CA GLN A 367 -1.47 10.43 -0.18
C GLN A 367 -2.63 10.87 -1.09
N HIS A 368 -3.39 9.92 -1.66
CA HIS A 368 -4.49 10.19 -2.58
C HIS A 368 -5.61 11.01 -1.92
N PRO A 369 -6.19 12.03 -2.61
CA PRO A 369 -7.25 12.86 -2.06
C PRO A 369 -8.46 12.09 -1.51
N VAL A 370 -8.92 11.04 -2.20
CA VAL A 370 -10.09 10.24 -1.78
C VAL A 370 -9.86 9.62 -0.40
N VAL A 371 -8.71 8.96 -0.23
CA VAL A 371 -8.32 8.27 1.01
C VAL A 371 -8.18 9.28 2.15
N ARG A 372 -7.43 10.36 1.94
CA ARG A 372 -7.24 11.43 2.92
C ARG A 372 -8.56 12.05 3.40
N MET A 373 -9.49 12.27 2.47
CA MET A 373 -10.73 12.96 2.77
C MET A 373 -11.74 12.07 3.51
N LEU A 374 -11.76 10.77 3.21
CA LEU A 374 -12.48 9.77 4.00
C LEU A 374 -11.95 9.71 5.44
N ILE A 375 -10.62 9.68 5.61
CA ILE A 375 -9.98 9.67 6.94
C ILE A 375 -10.32 10.93 7.73
N LYS A 376 -10.23 12.12 7.12
CA LYS A 376 -10.57 13.39 7.78
C LYS A 376 -12.04 13.42 8.22
N THR A 377 -12.94 12.93 7.36
CA THR A 377 -14.38 12.87 7.64
C THR A 377 -14.67 11.94 8.83
N LYS A 378 -14.15 10.71 8.82
CA LYS A 378 -14.30 9.76 9.93
C LYS A 378 -13.67 10.26 11.24
N TRP A 379 -12.47 10.85 11.16
CA TRP A 379 -11.78 11.42 12.32
C TRP A 379 -12.58 12.54 12.98
N ARG A 380 -13.20 13.42 12.18
CA ARG A 380 -14.06 14.50 12.67
C ARG A 380 -15.37 14.01 13.26
N ILE A 381 -15.97 12.95 12.71
CA ILE A 381 -17.27 12.43 13.17
C ILE A 381 -17.14 11.69 14.51
N TYR A 382 -16.14 10.81 14.66
CA TYR A 382 -15.98 10.01 15.88
C TYR A 382 -14.54 9.85 16.37
N GLY A 383 -13.54 9.79 15.48
CA GLY A 383 -12.15 9.45 15.85
C GLY A 383 -11.58 10.38 16.93
N HIS A 384 -11.69 11.70 16.75
CA HIS A 384 -11.21 12.68 17.73
C HIS A 384 -11.95 12.59 19.07
N LEU A 385 -13.28 12.48 19.05
CA LEU A 385 -14.10 12.39 20.26
C LEU A 385 -13.79 11.12 21.06
N PHE A 386 -13.70 9.97 20.37
CA PHE A 386 -13.46 8.68 20.99
C PHE A 386 -12.04 8.58 21.56
N LEU A 387 -11.02 9.00 20.81
CA LEU A 387 -9.64 9.00 21.32
C LEU A 387 -9.45 10.02 22.45
N SER A 388 -10.10 11.18 22.39
CA SER A 388 -10.12 12.17 23.48
C SER A 388 -10.77 11.61 24.74
N LEU A 389 -11.87 10.85 24.62
CA LEU A 389 -12.51 10.17 25.75
C LEU A 389 -11.60 9.09 26.35
N GLN A 390 -10.95 8.27 25.53
CA GLN A 390 -9.99 7.26 26.01
C GLN A 390 -8.78 7.91 26.72
N ALA A 391 -8.24 9.00 26.16
CA ALA A 391 -7.16 9.75 26.78
C ALA A 391 -7.60 10.39 28.11
N ALA A 392 -8.82 10.94 28.19
CA ALA A 392 -9.37 11.50 29.43
C ALA A 392 -9.55 10.41 30.52
N LEU A 393 -10.08 9.24 30.16
CA LEU A 393 -10.18 8.09 31.06
C LEU A 393 -8.80 7.62 31.54
N TYR A 394 -7.79 7.62 30.66
CA TYR A 394 -6.42 7.29 31.04
C TYR A 394 -5.79 8.33 31.97
N CYS A 395 -6.04 9.63 31.74
CA CYS A 395 -5.62 10.70 32.66
C CYS A 395 -6.28 10.56 34.04
N ILE A 396 -7.57 10.21 34.11
CA ILE A 396 -8.26 9.92 35.39
C ILE A 396 -7.60 8.72 36.08
N PHE A 397 -7.30 7.65 35.35
CA PHE A 397 -6.57 6.49 35.86
C PHE A 397 -5.20 6.88 36.44
N LEU A 398 -4.40 7.69 35.72
CA LEU A 398 -3.11 8.19 36.20
C LEU A 398 -3.23 9.06 37.46
N LEU A 399 -4.26 9.91 37.56
CA LEU A 399 -4.52 10.73 38.75
C LEU A 399 -4.90 9.87 39.96
N CYS A 400 -5.80 8.90 39.80
CA CYS A 400 -6.17 7.96 40.87
C CYS A 400 -4.97 7.10 41.31
N MET A 401 -4.15 6.65 40.36
CA MET A 401 -2.93 5.88 40.63
C MET A 401 -1.88 6.73 41.37
N SER A 402 -1.69 7.98 40.95
CA SER A 402 -0.77 8.92 41.62
C SER A 402 -1.21 9.23 43.05
N TYR A 403 -2.51 9.49 43.25
CA TYR A 403 -3.05 9.73 44.58
C TYR A 403 -2.87 8.52 45.50
N SER A 404 -3.20 7.32 45.00
CA SER A 404 -3.00 6.05 45.70
C SER A 404 -1.55 5.84 46.13
N LEU A 405 -0.59 5.91 45.19
CA LEU A 405 0.81 5.56 45.44
C LEU A 405 1.57 6.62 46.25
N LEU A 406 1.35 7.90 45.97
CA LEU A 406 2.00 8.99 46.73
C LEU A 406 1.46 9.03 48.16
N HIS A 407 0.14 8.87 48.38
CA HIS A 407 -0.39 8.81 49.74
C HIS A 407 0.05 7.53 50.48
N ALA A 408 0.20 6.40 49.78
CA ALA A 408 0.80 5.20 50.37
C ALA A 408 2.23 5.44 50.87
N SER A 409 3.08 6.18 50.12
CA SER A 409 4.47 6.44 50.54
C SER A 409 4.63 7.32 51.78
N THR A 410 3.57 8.01 52.21
CA THR A 410 3.59 8.87 53.42
C THR A 410 3.27 8.14 54.72
N LYS A 411 2.98 6.82 54.67
CA LYS A 411 2.62 6.02 55.85
C LYS A 411 3.59 4.86 56.04
N LEU A 412 3.88 4.52 57.30
CA LEU A 412 4.71 3.36 57.64
C LEU A 412 4.03 2.04 57.21
N ASP A 413 2.75 1.87 57.55
CA ASP A 413 1.99 0.66 57.23
C ASP A 413 1.01 0.91 56.07
N PRO A 414 1.22 0.30 54.87
CA PRO A 414 0.39 0.56 53.70
C PRO A 414 -0.99 -0.10 53.75
N THR A 415 -1.30 -0.92 54.77
CA THR A 415 -2.50 -1.75 54.88
C THR A 415 -3.53 -1.25 55.91
N HIS A 416 -3.18 -0.28 56.76
CA HIS A 416 -4.10 0.26 57.77
C HIS A 416 -4.90 1.44 57.23
N TYR A 417 -6.21 1.22 57.01
CA TYR A 417 -7.15 2.25 56.58
C TYR A 417 -8.01 2.72 57.78
N SER A 418 -7.69 3.86 58.39
CA SER A 418 -8.39 4.37 59.58
C SER A 418 -8.91 5.81 59.48
N GLY A 419 -8.46 6.59 58.49
CA GLY A 419 -8.95 7.95 58.24
C GLY A 419 -9.83 8.11 57.00
N VAL A 420 -10.49 9.27 56.86
CA VAL A 420 -11.28 9.62 55.66
C VAL A 420 -10.42 9.64 54.39
N LEU A 421 -9.19 10.13 54.48
CA LEU A 421 -8.20 10.06 53.38
C LEU A 421 -7.84 8.61 53.04
N ASP A 422 -7.82 7.69 54.01
CA ASP A 422 -7.57 6.28 53.74
C ASP A 422 -8.75 5.62 53.03
N SER A 423 -9.98 5.96 53.39
CA SER A 423 -11.16 5.52 52.65
C SER A 423 -11.12 6.01 51.19
N LEU A 424 -10.70 7.25 50.94
CA LEU A 424 -10.53 7.78 49.59
C LEU A 424 -9.39 7.08 48.83
N ARG A 425 -8.29 6.75 49.53
CA ARG A 425 -7.18 5.96 48.99
C ARG A 425 -7.64 4.54 48.62
N GLY A 426 -8.36 3.85 49.51
CA GLY A 426 -8.91 2.52 49.24
C GLY A 426 -9.86 2.52 48.04
N PHE A 427 -10.70 3.54 47.91
CA PHE A 427 -11.52 3.75 46.71
C PHE A 427 -10.66 3.93 45.44
N CYS A 428 -9.62 4.77 45.48
CA CYS A 428 -8.70 4.91 44.34
C CYS A 428 -7.93 3.62 44.02
N GLU A 429 -7.54 2.83 45.02
CA GLU A 429 -6.91 1.51 44.84
C GLU A 429 -7.87 0.52 44.16
N VAL A 430 -9.15 0.45 44.58
CA VAL A 430 -10.16 -0.37 43.91
C VAL A 430 -10.43 0.09 42.47
N VAL A 431 -10.57 1.41 42.24
CA VAL A 431 -10.79 1.97 40.89
C VAL A 431 -9.60 1.69 39.97
N THR A 432 -8.37 1.86 40.45
CA THR A 432 -7.17 1.60 39.63
C THR A 432 -7.00 0.12 39.32
N LEU A 433 -7.28 -0.79 40.25
CA LEU A 433 -7.28 -2.23 39.98
C LEU A 433 -8.36 -2.62 38.96
N LEU A 434 -9.58 -2.08 39.08
CA LEU A 434 -10.67 -2.31 38.11
C LEU A 434 -10.27 -1.82 36.71
N MET A 435 -9.68 -0.63 36.60
CA MET A 435 -9.18 -0.09 35.33
C MET A 435 -8.03 -0.91 34.75
N VAL A 436 -7.12 -1.44 35.57
CA VAL A 436 -6.06 -2.35 35.13
C VAL A 436 -6.63 -3.65 34.55
N VAL A 437 -7.62 -4.26 35.22
CA VAL A 437 -8.30 -5.46 34.69
C VAL A 437 -9.02 -5.15 33.37
N PHE A 438 -9.70 -4.01 33.27
CA PHE A 438 -10.32 -3.56 32.03
C PHE A 438 -9.30 -3.41 30.89
N TYR A 439 -8.17 -2.73 31.13
CA TYR A 439 -7.11 -2.59 30.13
C TYR A 439 -6.47 -3.93 29.74
N ILE A 440 -6.29 -4.86 30.68
CA ILE A 440 -5.81 -6.22 30.36
C ILE A 440 -6.81 -6.94 29.43
N CYS A 441 -8.12 -6.81 29.67
CA CYS A 441 -9.14 -7.35 28.77
C CYS A 441 -9.11 -6.70 27.37
N GLU A 442 -8.89 -5.39 27.27
CA GLU A 442 -8.72 -4.70 25.98
C GLU A 442 -7.48 -5.18 25.22
N GLU A 443 -6.32 -5.27 25.88
CA GLU A 443 -5.05 -5.70 25.24
C GLU A 443 -5.11 -7.19 24.83
N ILE A 444 -5.77 -8.08 25.61
CA ILE A 444 -6.04 -9.48 25.22
C ILE A 444 -6.94 -9.55 23.97
N ASN A 445 -7.95 -8.68 23.88
CA ASN A 445 -8.81 -8.61 22.69
C ASN A 445 -8.01 -8.13 21.46
N GLN A 446 -7.09 -7.18 21.63
CA GLN A 446 -6.19 -6.73 20.55
C GLN A 446 -5.25 -7.85 20.09
N ILE A 447 -4.63 -8.62 21.00
CA ILE A 447 -3.82 -9.81 20.65
C ILE A 447 -4.62 -10.79 19.79
N LYS A 448 -5.87 -11.05 20.15
CA LYS A 448 -6.77 -11.97 19.41
C LYS A 448 -7.05 -11.49 17.97
N ILE A 449 -7.10 -10.17 17.77
CA ILE A 449 -7.39 -9.53 16.48
C ILE A 449 -6.13 -9.46 15.60
N GLU A 450 -5.01 -8.98 16.12
CA GLU A 450 -3.79 -8.67 15.33
C GLU A 450 -2.75 -9.81 15.31
N ARG A 451 -2.94 -10.83 16.14
CA ARG A 451 -2.12 -12.06 16.22
C ARG A 451 -0.61 -11.75 16.31
N ARG A 452 0.17 -12.11 15.29
CA ARG A 452 1.64 -11.96 15.28
C ARG A 452 2.10 -10.52 15.04
N SER A 453 1.29 -9.66 14.42
CA SER A 453 1.69 -8.27 14.13
C SER A 453 1.89 -7.47 15.43
N TYR A 454 1.01 -7.72 16.41
CA TYR A 454 0.95 -7.05 17.71
C TYR A 454 2.28 -7.06 18.48
N PHE A 455 3.00 -8.20 18.50
CA PHE A 455 4.27 -8.34 19.21
C PHE A 455 5.48 -7.70 18.50
N THR A 456 5.29 -7.10 17.32
CA THR A 456 6.37 -6.42 16.57
C THR A 456 6.48 -4.94 16.97
N GLU A 457 5.42 -4.36 17.56
CA GLU A 457 5.40 -2.96 18.02
C GLU A 457 6.04 -2.84 19.42
N TRP A 458 7.18 -2.16 19.52
CA TRP A 458 7.92 -2.00 20.79
C TRP A 458 7.07 -1.36 21.91
N MET A 459 6.22 -0.37 21.57
CA MET A 459 5.36 0.32 22.55
C MET A 459 4.39 -0.65 23.25
N THR A 460 3.92 -1.67 22.53
CA THR A 460 3.02 -2.70 23.03
C THR A 460 3.66 -3.57 24.12
N LEU A 461 4.98 -3.84 24.01
CA LEU A 461 5.72 -4.53 25.06
C LEU A 461 5.86 -3.67 26.32
N PHE A 462 6.06 -2.35 26.16
CA PHE A 462 6.06 -1.40 27.29
C PHE A 462 4.69 -1.29 27.98
N ASP A 463 3.59 -1.35 27.22
CA ASP A 463 2.23 -1.38 27.79
C ASP A 463 2.00 -2.60 28.70
N TRP A 464 2.37 -3.80 28.22
CA TRP A 464 2.27 -5.03 29.00
C TRP A 464 3.18 -5.00 30.24
N LEU A 465 4.40 -4.47 30.12
CA LEU A 465 5.30 -4.29 31.25
C LEU A 465 4.69 -3.36 32.32
N GLY A 466 4.12 -2.22 31.92
CA GLY A 466 3.48 -1.27 32.82
C GLY A 466 2.25 -1.83 33.55
N LEU A 467 1.44 -2.64 32.88
CA LEU A 467 0.27 -3.31 33.47
C LEU A 467 0.67 -4.45 34.42
N LEU A 468 1.63 -5.29 34.01
CA LEU A 468 2.15 -6.38 34.84
C LEU A 468 2.83 -5.85 36.11
N LEU A 469 3.58 -4.76 36.01
CA LEU A 469 4.22 -4.14 37.17
C LEU A 469 3.19 -3.66 38.22
N ILE A 470 2.05 -3.09 37.80
CA ILE A 470 0.97 -2.74 38.75
C ILE A 470 0.37 -4.01 39.38
N LEU A 471 0.09 -5.04 38.57
CA LEU A 471 -0.47 -6.29 39.08
C LEU A 471 0.46 -6.95 40.12
N CYS A 472 1.77 -6.86 39.93
CA CYS A 472 2.79 -7.33 40.88
C CYS A 472 2.84 -6.55 42.21
N ILE A 473 2.39 -5.29 42.27
CA ILE A 473 2.38 -4.52 43.54
C ILE A 473 1.44 -5.17 44.57
N VAL A 474 0.31 -5.74 44.13
CA VAL A 474 -0.71 -6.34 45.01
C VAL A 474 -0.16 -7.51 45.84
N PRO A 475 0.42 -8.58 45.27
CA PRO A 475 1.02 -9.66 46.06
C PRO A 475 2.25 -9.20 46.85
N LEU A 476 3.09 -8.30 46.31
CA LEU A 476 4.25 -7.79 47.05
C LEU A 476 3.84 -7.03 48.32
N ARG A 477 2.71 -6.32 48.30
CA ARG A 477 2.14 -5.63 49.46
C ARG A 477 1.54 -6.56 50.50
N TYR A 478 1.10 -7.75 50.10
CA TYR A 478 0.66 -8.79 51.05
C TYR A 478 1.84 -9.53 51.71
N MET A 479 2.99 -9.58 51.04
CA MET A 479 4.22 -10.23 51.54
C MET A 479 5.18 -9.30 52.31
N ASP A 480 4.82 -8.02 52.48
CA ASP A 480 5.61 -6.97 53.15
C ASP A 480 7.11 -6.92 52.75
N HIS A 481 7.38 -7.14 51.46
CA HIS A 481 8.75 -7.10 50.95
C HIS A 481 9.18 -5.67 50.60
N LYS A 482 10.33 -5.23 51.14
CA LYS A 482 10.96 -3.92 50.84
C LYS A 482 11.07 -3.59 49.34
N ALA A 483 11.15 -4.60 48.48
CA ALA A 483 11.14 -4.46 47.02
C ALA A 483 9.86 -3.82 46.46
N GLN A 484 8.75 -3.79 47.21
CA GLN A 484 7.49 -3.14 46.83
C GLN A 484 7.73 -1.72 46.32
N TRP A 485 8.51 -0.90 47.04
CA TRP A 485 8.73 0.50 46.67
C TRP A 485 9.52 0.67 45.37
N MET A 486 10.46 -0.24 45.09
CA MET A 486 11.21 -0.29 43.83
C MET A 486 10.32 -0.69 42.65
N VAL A 487 9.47 -1.71 42.83
CA VAL A 487 8.48 -2.10 41.80
C VAL A 487 7.45 -0.99 41.59
N THR A 488 7.05 -0.30 42.67
CA THR A 488 6.07 0.80 42.64
C THR A 488 6.61 2.02 41.88
N SER A 489 7.85 2.44 42.12
CA SER A 489 8.45 3.57 41.39
C SER A 489 8.64 3.27 39.91
N LEU A 490 9.04 2.04 39.56
CA LEU A 490 9.16 1.58 38.19
C LEU A 490 7.79 1.50 37.48
N ALA A 491 6.77 0.96 38.16
CA ALA A 491 5.39 0.91 37.66
C ALA A 491 4.84 2.32 37.39
N PHE A 492 5.05 3.25 38.34
CA PHE A 492 4.65 4.65 38.21
C PHE A 492 5.28 5.27 36.96
N LEU A 493 6.60 5.17 36.79
CA LEU A 493 7.31 5.72 35.63
C LEU A 493 6.77 5.17 34.30
N PHE A 494 6.63 3.85 34.15
CA PHE A 494 6.16 3.26 32.90
C PHE A 494 4.71 3.63 32.56
N ASN A 495 3.82 3.73 33.55
CA ASN A 495 2.44 4.14 33.31
C ASN A 495 2.35 5.63 32.92
N PHE A 496 3.22 6.49 33.45
CA PHE A 496 3.33 7.87 32.97
C PHE A 496 3.89 7.94 31.53
N LEU A 497 4.92 7.17 31.19
CA LEU A 497 5.43 7.10 29.81
C LEU A 497 4.38 6.59 28.81
N ARG A 498 3.50 5.66 29.23
CA ARG A 498 2.38 5.15 28.43
C ARG A 498 1.39 6.24 27.98
N ILE A 499 1.36 7.43 28.60
CA ILE A 499 0.53 8.54 28.12
C ILE A 499 0.88 8.96 26.67
N PHE A 500 2.14 8.75 26.25
CA PHE A 500 2.58 9.06 24.89
C PHE A 500 1.90 8.20 23.82
N LYS A 501 1.26 7.06 24.16
CA LYS A 501 0.39 6.29 23.25
C LYS A 501 -0.80 7.13 22.74
N PHE A 502 -1.26 8.10 23.54
CA PHE A 502 -2.36 9.01 23.20
C PHE A 502 -1.90 10.32 22.53
N SER A 503 -0.62 10.47 22.19
CA SER A 503 -0.10 11.66 21.52
C SER A 503 -0.85 11.98 20.21
N CYS A 504 -1.39 10.96 19.56
CA CYS A 504 -2.14 11.05 18.30
C CYS A 504 -3.46 11.84 18.39
N VAL A 505 -3.95 12.16 19.61
CA VAL A 505 -5.08 13.10 19.82
C VAL A 505 -4.79 14.46 19.19
N SER A 506 -3.55 14.95 19.30
CA SER A 506 -3.12 16.23 18.73
C SER A 506 -2.10 16.02 17.62
N ARG A 507 -2.29 16.70 16.48
CA ARG A 507 -1.36 16.68 15.35
C ARG A 507 0.06 17.09 15.78
N THR A 508 0.20 18.16 16.56
CA THR A 508 1.51 18.67 16.99
C THR A 508 2.22 17.71 17.94
N THR A 509 1.49 17.14 18.90
CA THR A 509 2.04 16.20 19.90
C THR A 509 2.39 14.85 19.27
N GLY A 510 1.54 14.30 18.42
CA GLY A 510 1.79 13.03 17.72
C GLY A 510 3.07 13.08 16.87
N LEU A 511 3.17 14.09 16.01
CA LEU A 511 4.36 14.36 15.20
C LEU A 511 5.64 14.50 16.04
N TYR A 512 5.57 15.20 17.18
CA TYR A 512 6.71 15.32 18.08
C TYR A 512 7.10 13.97 18.69
N THR A 513 6.15 13.19 19.22
CA THR A 513 6.46 11.88 19.82
C THR A 513 7.03 10.87 18.83
N GLN A 514 6.54 10.84 17.59
CA GLN A 514 7.10 9.97 16.55
C GLN A 514 8.51 10.38 16.13
N THR A 515 8.79 11.68 15.96
CA THR A 515 10.17 12.13 15.67
C THR A 515 11.12 11.81 16.82
N LEU A 516 10.70 12.06 18.07
CA LEU A 516 11.47 11.72 19.27
C LEU A 516 11.79 10.21 19.35
N ALA A 517 10.78 9.35 19.23
CA ALA A 517 10.94 7.90 19.31
C ALA A 517 11.90 7.37 18.23
N LYS A 518 11.83 7.93 17.02
CA LYS A 518 12.68 7.55 15.89
C LYS A 518 14.14 7.95 16.08
N ILE A 519 14.41 9.16 16.56
CA ILE A 519 15.75 9.66 16.88
C ILE A 519 16.38 8.82 18.01
N ILE A 520 15.61 8.52 19.06
CA ILE A 520 16.08 7.65 20.16
C ILE A 520 16.40 6.24 19.63
N LEU A 521 15.47 5.61 18.89
CA LEU A 521 15.64 4.23 18.46
C LEU A 521 16.77 4.03 17.43
N HIS A 522 17.02 5.01 16.55
CA HIS A 522 17.97 4.88 15.45
C HIS A 522 19.34 5.50 15.74
N ASP A 523 19.40 6.70 16.30
CA ASP A 523 20.64 7.47 16.41
C ASP A 523 21.28 7.31 17.78
N VAL A 524 20.48 7.38 18.85
CA VAL A 524 20.99 7.15 20.21
C VAL A 524 21.46 5.71 20.38
N THR A 525 20.77 4.70 19.86
CA THR A 525 21.22 3.30 19.99
C THR A 525 22.55 3.04 19.26
N ARG A 526 22.73 3.58 18.05
CA ARG A 526 23.98 3.46 17.28
C ARG A 526 25.13 4.22 17.91
N SER A 527 24.88 5.45 18.36
CA SER A 527 25.87 6.24 19.10
C SER A 527 26.25 5.55 20.42
N MET A 528 25.27 4.99 21.14
CA MET A 528 25.48 4.26 22.38
C MET A 528 26.35 3.01 22.18
N ALA A 529 26.22 2.30 21.05
CA ALA A 529 27.10 1.17 20.74
C ALA A 529 28.58 1.59 20.62
N VAL A 530 28.86 2.71 19.95
CA VAL A 530 30.22 3.28 19.85
C VAL A 530 30.69 3.81 21.21
N PHE A 531 29.80 4.51 21.93
CA PHE A 531 30.08 5.01 23.27
C PHE A 531 30.45 3.88 24.23
N ILE A 532 29.70 2.76 24.26
CA ILE A 532 29.98 1.62 25.14
C ILE A 532 31.40 1.07 24.95
N VAL A 533 31.88 0.94 23.71
CA VAL A 533 33.25 0.47 23.43
C VAL A 533 34.29 1.44 23.98
N ILE A 534 34.13 2.74 23.72
CA ILE A 534 35.03 3.79 24.21
C ILE A 534 34.97 3.87 25.74
N PHE A 535 33.77 3.94 26.31
CA PHE A 535 33.50 4.00 27.74
C PHE A 535 34.13 2.85 28.52
N PHE A 536 33.89 1.59 28.14
CA PHE A 536 34.48 0.44 28.83
C PHE A 536 36.00 0.39 28.67
N SER A 537 36.56 0.74 27.51
CA SER A 537 38.02 0.79 27.33
C SER A 537 38.69 1.85 28.21
N PHE A 538 38.12 3.06 28.31
CA PHE A 538 38.64 4.12 29.17
C PHE A 538 38.41 3.84 30.66
N CYS A 539 37.22 3.40 31.08
CA CYS A 539 36.96 3.03 32.49
C CYS A 539 37.83 1.84 32.93
N GLY A 540 38.08 0.86 32.06
CA GLY A 540 39.01 -0.24 32.31
C GLY A 540 40.46 0.25 32.47
N ALA A 541 40.95 1.05 31.52
CA ALA A 541 42.29 1.62 31.58
C ALA A 541 42.50 2.52 32.81
N LEU A 542 41.51 3.35 33.15
CA LEU A 542 41.50 4.19 34.35
C LEU A 542 41.54 3.35 35.63
N THR A 543 40.71 2.32 35.74
CA THR A 543 40.70 1.43 36.91
C THR A 543 42.07 0.77 37.11
N LEU A 544 42.68 0.25 36.03
CA LEU A 544 44.03 -0.34 36.08
C LEU A 544 45.11 0.69 36.46
N SER A 545 45.04 1.92 35.92
CA SER A 545 45.96 3.02 36.25
C SER A 545 45.83 3.45 37.72
N LEU A 546 44.62 3.43 38.27
CA LEU A 546 44.33 3.72 39.68
C LEU A 546 44.80 2.60 40.61
N CYS A 547 44.67 1.32 40.22
CA CYS A 547 45.24 0.19 40.96
C CYS A 547 46.76 0.30 41.15
N TYR A 548 47.48 0.82 40.15
CA TYR A 548 48.92 1.12 40.27
C TYR A 548 49.22 2.31 41.20
N SER A 549 48.26 3.22 41.40
CA SER A 549 48.47 4.50 42.10
C SER A 549 48.54 4.39 43.63
N GLY A 550 48.15 3.26 44.23
CA GLY A 550 48.57 2.79 45.56
C GLY A 550 48.34 3.67 46.81
N SER A 551 47.81 4.89 46.68
CA SER A 551 47.72 5.88 47.76
C SER A 551 46.39 5.79 48.52
N ASN A 552 46.47 5.87 49.86
CA ASN A 552 45.37 5.55 50.77
C ASN A 552 44.35 6.69 51.02
N GLU A 553 44.49 7.87 50.41
CA GLU A 553 43.73 9.06 50.84
C GLU A 553 42.38 9.30 50.12
N ASN A 554 42.14 8.73 48.94
CA ASN A 554 40.89 8.94 48.19
C ASN A 554 39.98 7.71 48.20
N GLN A 555 38.97 7.70 49.08
CA GLN A 555 38.03 6.57 49.21
C GLN A 555 36.95 6.51 48.10
N GLU A 556 36.75 7.58 47.32
CA GLU A 556 35.58 7.70 46.42
C GLU A 556 35.65 6.93 45.09
N LEU A 557 36.83 6.46 44.66
CA LEU A 557 37.03 5.94 43.30
C LEU A 557 37.77 4.60 43.24
N ARG A 558 37.50 3.71 44.21
CA ARG A 558 38.25 2.45 44.39
C ARG A 558 37.58 1.24 43.71
N GLY A 559 36.26 1.23 43.56
CA GLY A 559 35.53 0.19 42.84
C GLY A 559 35.47 0.47 41.33
N PHE A 560 35.54 -0.59 40.52
CA PHE A 560 35.24 -0.49 39.08
C PHE A 560 33.86 0.11 38.83
N GLY A 561 32.87 -0.17 39.70
CA GLY A 561 31.55 0.44 39.66
C GLY A 561 31.55 1.95 39.93
N ASP A 562 32.43 2.44 40.81
CA ASP A 562 32.54 3.87 41.14
C ASP A 562 33.19 4.63 39.96
N VAL A 563 34.22 4.05 39.35
CA VAL A 563 34.84 4.56 38.11
C VAL A 563 33.84 4.56 36.95
N LEU A 564 33.00 3.53 36.83
CA LEU A 564 31.94 3.45 35.83
C LEU A 564 30.87 4.54 36.06
N MET A 565 30.43 4.71 37.30
CA MET A 565 29.42 5.71 37.68
C MET A 565 29.95 7.13 37.49
N SER A 566 31.20 7.40 37.87
CA SER A 566 31.85 8.69 37.62
C SER A 566 32.01 8.94 36.11
N GLY A 567 32.42 7.94 35.33
CA GLY A 567 32.51 8.05 33.87
C GLY A 567 31.18 8.33 33.18
N PHE A 568 30.08 7.76 33.69
CA PHE A 568 28.73 8.09 33.23
C PHE A 568 28.28 9.49 33.67
N ARG A 569 28.65 9.92 34.89
CA ARG A 569 28.45 11.29 35.38
C ARG A 569 29.14 12.33 34.49
N VAL A 570 30.34 12.07 33.96
CA VAL A 570 30.98 12.97 32.96
C VAL A 570 30.11 13.15 31.71
N LEU A 571 29.50 12.07 31.20
CA LEU A 571 28.61 12.15 30.04
C LEU A 571 27.34 12.97 30.35
N SER A 572 26.74 12.76 31.52
CA SER A 572 25.42 13.33 31.87
C SER A 572 25.48 14.73 32.49
N GLU A 573 26.43 14.98 33.39
CA GLU A 573 26.56 16.25 34.14
C GLU A 573 27.61 17.19 33.51
N GLN A 574 28.39 16.72 32.52
CA GLN A 574 29.55 17.42 31.93
C GLN A 574 30.62 17.84 32.96
N TYR A 575 30.55 17.26 34.17
CA TYR A 575 31.42 17.59 35.30
C TYR A 575 32.73 16.78 35.23
N PRO A 576 33.88 17.33 35.69
CA PRO A 576 35.13 16.58 35.75
C PRO A 576 35.03 15.31 36.62
N MET A 577 35.70 14.23 36.19
CA MET A 577 35.78 12.93 36.87
C MET A 577 36.18 12.99 38.35
N ALA A 578 36.97 14.00 38.72
CA ALA A 578 37.38 14.29 40.09
C ALA A 578 37.59 15.81 40.26
N GLN A 579 37.33 16.31 41.46
CA GLN A 579 37.50 17.74 41.78
C GLN A 579 38.98 18.11 41.99
N ASN A 580 39.77 17.21 42.56
CA ASN A 580 41.19 17.41 42.84
C ASN A 580 42.05 16.46 42.00
N TYR A 581 42.86 17.01 41.08
CA TYR A 581 43.75 16.23 40.22
C TYR A 581 45.14 15.97 40.82
N SER A 582 45.50 16.65 41.91
CA SER A 582 46.81 16.51 42.59
C SER A 582 47.18 15.13 43.16
N PRO A 583 46.26 14.23 43.59
CA PRO A 583 46.62 12.95 44.19
C PRO A 583 46.75 11.81 43.16
N PHE A 584 46.54 12.07 41.87
CA PHE A 584 46.53 11.05 40.83
C PHE A 584 47.84 11.01 40.02
N ASN A 585 48.25 9.81 39.63
CA ASN A 585 49.34 9.62 38.68
C ASN A 585 49.12 10.40 37.38
N TRP A 586 50.21 10.90 36.77
CA TRP A 586 50.18 11.65 35.51
C TRP A 586 49.42 10.90 34.39
N LEU A 587 49.56 9.57 34.33
CA LEU A 587 48.86 8.70 33.37
C LEU A 587 47.35 8.69 33.61
N SER A 588 46.91 8.63 34.88
CA SER A 588 45.49 8.70 35.24
C SER A 588 44.90 10.07 34.88
N VAL A 589 45.61 11.16 35.17
CA VAL A 589 45.21 12.53 34.80
C VAL A 589 45.11 12.67 33.27
N LEU A 590 46.09 12.13 32.53
CA LEU A 590 46.07 12.13 31.06
C LEU A 590 44.88 11.33 30.51
N LEU A 591 44.60 10.14 31.05
CA LEU A 591 43.46 9.32 30.66
C LEU A 591 42.12 9.99 30.99
N MET A 592 42.00 10.67 32.13
CA MET A 592 40.79 11.43 32.52
C MET A 592 40.57 12.62 31.57
N MET A 593 41.62 13.37 31.24
CA MET A 593 41.58 14.47 30.27
C MET A 593 41.23 14.00 28.85
N ALA A 594 41.85 12.90 28.41
CA ALA A 594 41.58 12.30 27.10
C ALA A 594 40.15 11.75 26.99
N TYR A 595 39.66 11.08 28.04
CA TYR A 595 38.28 10.62 28.14
C TYR A 595 37.29 11.80 28.12
N MET A 596 37.53 12.84 28.93
CA MET A 596 36.68 14.03 28.94
C MET A 596 36.64 14.68 27.55
N GLY A 597 37.79 14.93 26.92
CA GLY A 597 37.85 15.52 25.58
C GLY A 597 37.17 14.66 24.50
N THR A 598 37.37 13.35 24.51
CA THR A 598 36.72 12.46 23.52
C THR A 598 35.21 12.33 23.74
N VAL A 599 34.73 12.26 24.98
CA VAL A 599 33.30 12.13 25.26
C VAL A 599 32.55 13.45 25.13
N THR A 600 33.00 14.53 25.77
CA THR A 600 32.24 15.78 25.81
C THR A 600 32.42 16.64 24.55
N VAL A 601 33.64 16.69 23.98
CA VAL A 601 33.92 17.56 22.82
C VAL A 601 33.71 16.83 21.49
N ILE A 602 34.03 15.54 21.39
CA ILE A 602 33.93 14.81 20.11
C ILE A 602 32.59 14.06 20.02
N LEU A 603 32.34 13.08 20.88
CA LEU A 603 31.16 12.20 20.78
C LEU A 603 29.84 12.96 20.94
N LEU A 604 29.73 13.84 21.94
CA LEU A 604 28.49 14.60 22.17
C LEU A 604 28.17 15.56 21.02
N ASN A 605 29.17 16.27 20.48
CA ASN A 605 28.96 17.17 19.33
C ASN A 605 28.60 16.41 18.05
N ILE A 606 29.20 15.24 17.81
CA ILE A 606 28.80 14.36 16.69
C ILE A 606 27.34 13.88 16.89
N LEU A 607 26.95 13.50 18.10
CA LEU A 607 25.59 13.08 18.41
C LEU A 607 24.58 14.21 18.18
N VAL A 608 24.88 15.44 18.62
CA VAL A 608 24.02 16.62 18.38
C VAL A 608 23.91 16.94 16.88
N ALA A 609 25.01 16.84 16.13
CA ALA A 609 24.98 17.04 14.67
C ALA A 609 24.13 15.97 13.96
N GLN A 610 24.28 14.70 14.35
CA GLN A 610 23.46 13.60 13.85
C GLN A 610 21.98 13.81 14.19
N MET A 611 21.64 14.11 15.46
CA MET A 611 20.27 14.40 15.90
C MET A 611 19.64 15.57 15.13
N SER A 612 20.41 16.63 14.82
CA SER A 612 19.91 17.78 14.05
C SER A 612 19.53 17.38 12.62
N THR A 613 20.43 16.69 11.90
CA THR A 613 20.16 16.23 10.53
C THR A 613 19.01 15.23 10.47
N THR A 614 19.01 14.23 11.35
CA THR A 614 17.97 13.20 11.43
C THR A 614 16.64 13.75 11.90
N TYR A 615 16.59 14.77 12.76
CA TYR A 615 15.35 15.47 13.10
C TYR A 615 14.67 16.08 11.86
N THR A 616 15.43 16.74 10.97
CA THR A 616 14.85 17.30 9.73
C THR A 616 14.29 16.22 8.79
N GLN A 617 14.98 15.07 8.69
CA GLN A 617 14.52 13.93 7.90
C GLN A 617 13.33 13.22 8.55
N ALA A 618 13.40 12.97 9.85
CA ALA A 618 12.35 12.35 10.65
C ALA A 618 11.07 13.19 10.61
N LYS A 619 11.15 14.52 10.71
CA LYS A 619 9.99 15.42 10.60
C LYS A 619 9.22 15.23 9.29
N ARG A 620 9.91 14.99 8.17
CA ARG A 620 9.28 14.70 6.87
C ARG A 620 8.59 13.35 6.85
N VAL A 621 9.25 12.31 7.35
CA VAL A 621 8.70 10.94 7.34
C VAL A 621 7.58 10.75 8.38
N ALA A 622 7.69 11.39 9.53
CA ALA A 622 6.73 11.35 10.62
C ALA A 622 5.36 11.89 10.23
N ARG A 623 5.22 12.78 9.23
CA ARG A 623 3.89 13.16 8.72
C ARG A 623 3.14 11.96 8.11
N LEU A 624 3.86 11.12 7.36
CA LEU A 624 3.28 9.94 6.73
C LEU A 624 3.03 8.84 7.76
N GLU A 625 3.95 8.65 8.70
CA GLU A 625 3.80 7.71 9.82
C GLU A 625 2.66 8.14 10.77
N TYR A 626 2.43 9.44 10.96
CA TYR A 626 1.29 9.99 11.70
C TYR A 626 -0.04 9.72 11.00
N ASP A 627 -0.11 9.94 9.68
CA ASP A 627 -1.31 9.60 8.90
C ASP A 627 -1.59 8.09 8.94
N VAL A 628 -0.55 7.25 8.87
CA VAL A 628 -0.63 5.78 9.06
C VAL A 628 -1.18 5.41 10.43
N ASP A 629 -0.58 5.92 11.51
CA ASP A 629 -0.99 5.60 12.88
C ASP A 629 -2.42 6.07 13.16
N ARG A 630 -2.82 7.22 12.62
CA ARG A 630 -4.20 7.72 12.70
C ARG A 630 -5.19 6.77 12.01
N ILE A 631 -4.86 6.21 10.85
CA ILE A 631 -5.70 5.20 10.18
C ILE A 631 -5.72 3.88 10.95
N LEU A 632 -4.57 3.44 11.47
CA LEU A 632 -4.48 2.22 12.26
C LEU A 632 -5.34 2.32 13.53
N GLN A 633 -5.26 3.45 14.24
CA GLN A 633 -6.14 3.74 15.38
C GLN A 633 -7.61 3.82 14.97
N LEU A 634 -7.94 4.50 13.88
CA LEU A 634 -9.32 4.60 13.38
C LEU A 634 -9.91 3.24 13.01
N THR A 635 -9.13 2.36 12.37
CA THR A 635 -9.56 1.01 11.98
C THR A 635 -9.57 0.03 13.17
N ARG A 636 -8.72 0.25 14.19
CA ARG A 636 -8.87 -0.39 15.53
C ARG A 636 -10.20 0.04 16.18
N MET A 637 -10.55 1.34 16.13
CA MET A 637 -11.83 1.86 16.68
C MET A 637 -13.07 1.30 15.98
N GLU A 638 -13.05 1.17 14.65
CA GLU A 638 -14.14 0.58 13.86
C GLU A 638 -14.49 -0.86 14.26
N ARG A 639 -13.55 -1.58 14.92
CA ARG A 639 -13.64 -3.00 15.23
C ARG A 639 -14.01 -3.29 16.70
N PHE A 640 -14.36 -2.27 17.50
CA PHE A 640 -14.83 -2.48 18.87
C PHE A 640 -16.14 -3.29 18.87
N PRO A 641 -16.21 -4.41 19.62
CA PRO A 641 -17.29 -5.40 19.47
C PRO A 641 -18.69 -4.89 19.83
N PHE A 642 -18.80 -3.77 20.55
CA PHE A 642 -20.06 -3.16 20.99
C PHE A 642 -20.49 -1.95 20.14
N LEU A 643 -19.62 -1.44 19.26
CA LEU A 643 -19.83 -0.19 18.53
C LEU A 643 -19.44 -0.36 17.05
N ASN A 644 -20.41 -0.78 16.22
CA ASN A 644 -20.26 -0.87 14.75
C ASN A 644 -20.21 0.53 14.10
N LEU A 645 -19.20 1.34 14.45
CA LEU A 645 -19.03 2.72 13.99
C LEU A 645 -18.99 2.83 12.46
N ARG A 646 -18.38 1.83 11.80
CA ARG A 646 -18.29 1.71 10.33
C ARG A 646 -19.65 1.57 9.65
N VAL A 647 -20.60 0.87 10.26
CA VAL A 647 -21.99 0.78 9.75
C VAL A 647 -22.73 2.07 10.10
N LYS A 648 -22.70 2.48 11.37
CA LYS A 648 -23.46 3.62 11.90
C LYS A 648 -23.20 4.91 11.10
N PHE A 649 -21.93 5.25 10.88
CA PHE A 649 -21.50 6.47 10.20
C PHE A 649 -21.11 6.27 8.72
N TYR A 650 -21.53 5.16 8.11
CA TYR A 650 -21.31 4.93 6.68
C TYR A 650 -21.89 6.06 5.81
N LYS A 651 -21.14 6.44 4.79
CA LYS A 651 -21.53 7.31 3.69
C LYS A 651 -21.07 6.69 2.37
N GLU A 652 -21.93 6.73 1.37
CA GLU A 652 -21.64 6.22 0.03
C GLU A 652 -20.67 7.13 -0.75
N GLY A 653 -20.81 8.45 -0.54
CA GLY A 653 -19.92 9.48 -1.04
C GLY A 653 -20.18 10.85 -0.41
N ASP A 654 -19.32 11.83 -0.69
CA ASP A 654 -19.49 13.24 -0.30
C ASP A 654 -19.20 14.19 -1.48
N TRP A 655 -19.99 15.26 -1.57
CA TRP A 655 -19.75 16.39 -2.47
C TRP A 655 -18.79 17.39 -1.84
N ILE A 656 -17.73 17.75 -2.55
CA ILE A 656 -16.67 18.62 -2.05
C ILE A 656 -16.32 19.67 -3.10
N SER A 657 -16.43 20.95 -2.73
CA SER A 657 -16.03 22.06 -3.59
C SER A 657 -14.52 22.16 -3.73
N GLU A 658 -14.06 22.64 -4.89
CA GLU A 658 -12.64 22.84 -5.21
C GLU A 658 -11.92 23.65 -4.11
N MET A 659 -12.47 24.80 -3.71
CA MET A 659 -11.90 25.66 -2.66
C MET A 659 -11.73 24.93 -1.32
N LYS A 660 -12.66 24.05 -0.95
CA LYS A 660 -12.56 23.24 0.26
C LYS A 660 -11.47 22.18 0.10
N LEU A 661 -11.48 21.44 -1.01
CA LEU A 661 -10.46 20.43 -1.32
C LEU A 661 -9.04 21.03 -1.34
N ALA A 662 -8.87 22.19 -1.99
CA ALA A 662 -7.62 22.91 -2.07
C ALA A 662 -7.16 23.40 -0.68
N LYS A 663 -8.02 24.07 0.09
CA LYS A 663 -7.72 24.47 1.47
C LYS A 663 -7.27 23.29 2.34
N GLU A 664 -7.90 22.13 2.16
CA GLU A 664 -7.57 20.93 2.92
C GLU A 664 -6.26 20.28 2.46
N LEU A 665 -5.94 20.27 1.15
CA LEU A 665 -4.63 19.86 0.65
C LEU A 665 -3.50 20.81 1.12
N LEU A 666 -3.76 22.13 1.19
CA LEU A 666 -2.84 23.14 1.70
C LEU A 666 -2.55 23.01 3.20
N GLU A 667 -3.54 22.59 3.99
CA GLU A 667 -3.40 22.32 5.43
C GLU A 667 -2.36 21.20 5.71
N PHE A 668 -1.98 20.40 4.71
CA PHE A 668 -1.00 19.31 4.84
C PHE A 668 0.35 19.58 4.14
N SER A 669 0.50 20.65 3.35
CA SER A 669 1.73 20.96 2.60
C SER A 669 2.71 21.91 3.33
N GLU A 670 2.76 21.85 4.66
CA GLU A 670 3.48 22.80 5.56
C GLU A 670 5.02 22.83 5.42
N ASP A 671 5.64 22.17 4.45
CA ASP A 671 7.07 22.32 4.12
C ASP A 671 7.30 23.46 3.11
N ARG A 672 6.70 24.63 3.34
CA ARG A 672 6.89 25.81 2.47
C ARG A 672 7.08 27.10 3.27
N SER A 673 7.71 28.07 2.61
CA SER A 673 8.16 29.33 3.20
C SER A 673 6.97 30.23 3.61
N PRO A 674 7.16 31.15 4.58
CA PRO A 674 6.12 32.12 4.97
C PRO A 674 5.67 33.09 3.85
N TRP A 675 6.36 33.09 2.71
CA TRP A 675 6.31 34.17 1.71
C TRP A 675 5.51 33.85 0.44
N GLU A 676 5.14 32.58 0.21
CA GLU A 676 4.29 32.19 -0.94
C GLU A 676 2.84 32.65 -0.76
N SER A 677 2.25 33.24 -1.80
CA SER A 677 0.85 33.72 -1.78
C SER A 677 -0.17 32.56 -1.76
N VAL A 678 -1.36 32.81 -1.20
CA VAL A 678 -2.44 31.79 -1.15
C VAL A 678 -2.98 31.45 -2.55
N GLU A 679 -2.94 32.39 -3.49
CA GLU A 679 -3.46 32.21 -4.85
C GLU A 679 -2.54 31.33 -5.70
N GLU A 680 -1.23 31.57 -5.65
CA GLU A 680 -0.19 30.74 -6.28
C GLU A 680 -0.24 29.29 -5.77
N LYS A 681 -0.45 29.13 -4.46
CA LYS A 681 -0.71 27.85 -3.79
C LYS A 681 -1.99 27.16 -4.26
N LEU A 682 -3.06 27.91 -4.56
CA LEU A 682 -4.29 27.34 -5.13
C LEU A 682 -4.05 26.88 -6.57
N ASN A 683 -3.27 27.64 -7.36
CA ASN A 683 -2.96 27.33 -8.75
C ASN A 683 -2.07 26.09 -8.91
N ASP A 684 -1.08 25.89 -8.04
CA ASP A 684 -0.29 24.64 -7.93
C ASP A 684 -1.21 23.40 -7.80
N ILE A 685 -2.27 23.53 -6.99
CA ILE A 685 -3.24 22.45 -6.75
C ILE A 685 -4.22 22.31 -7.91
N ARG A 686 -4.69 23.41 -8.50
CA ARG A 686 -5.49 23.38 -9.74
C ARG A 686 -4.75 22.63 -10.83
N ASP A 687 -3.47 22.89 -11.04
CA ASP A 687 -2.67 22.18 -12.03
C ASP A 687 -2.44 20.70 -11.68
N LEU A 688 -2.33 20.35 -10.39
CA LEU A 688 -2.27 18.95 -9.96
C LEU A 688 -3.61 18.22 -10.17
N MET A 689 -4.74 18.86 -9.85
CA MET A 689 -6.09 18.35 -10.12
C MET A 689 -6.35 18.24 -11.62
N ARG A 690 -5.94 19.24 -12.41
CA ARG A 690 -6.02 19.25 -13.88
C ARG A 690 -5.16 18.15 -14.50
N LYS A 691 -3.97 17.86 -13.95
CA LYS A 691 -3.15 16.69 -14.33
C LYS A 691 -3.89 15.38 -14.04
N MET A 692 -4.51 15.22 -12.87
CA MET A 692 -5.31 14.02 -12.58
C MET A 692 -6.55 13.89 -13.47
N VAL A 693 -7.29 14.97 -13.72
CA VAL A 693 -8.46 14.98 -14.63
C VAL A 693 -8.05 14.69 -16.08
N LYS A 694 -6.89 15.16 -16.54
CA LYS A 694 -6.30 14.77 -17.84
C LYS A 694 -5.90 13.30 -17.86
N GLN A 695 -5.29 12.77 -16.80
CA GLN A 695 -4.92 11.35 -16.67
C GLN A 695 -6.14 10.41 -16.65
N MET A 696 -7.29 10.86 -16.15
CA MET A 696 -8.59 10.16 -16.24
C MET A 696 -9.27 10.27 -17.61
N ARG A 697 -8.68 10.99 -18.59
CA ARG A 697 -9.22 11.14 -19.96
C ARG A 697 -8.12 11.00 -21.03
N PRO A 698 -7.36 9.88 -21.08
CA PRO A 698 -6.17 9.75 -21.93
C PRO A 698 -6.48 9.46 -23.42
N GLY A 699 -7.58 10.00 -23.94
CA GLY A 699 -8.08 9.83 -25.32
C GLY A 699 -8.59 11.11 -25.97
N ARG A 700 -8.21 12.29 -25.45
CA ARG A 700 -8.50 13.61 -26.03
C ARG A 700 -7.20 14.40 -26.21
N GLU A 701 -6.44 13.97 -27.22
CA GLU A 701 -5.41 14.75 -27.93
C GLU A 701 -5.75 14.69 -29.42
#